data_AF-A0AA43HGJ2-F1
#
_entry.id   AF-A0AA43HGJ2-F1
#
_cell.length_a   1.000
_cell.length_b   1.000
_cell.length_c   1.000
_cell.angle_alpha   90.00
_cell.angle_beta   90.00
_cell.angle_gamma   90.00
#
_symmetry.space_group_name_H-M   'P 1'
#
loop_
_entity.id
_entity.type
_entity.pdbx_description
1 polymer ?
#
loop_
_entity_poly.entity_id
_entity_poly.type
_entity_poly.pdbx_seq_one_letter_code
_entity_poly.pdbx_strand_id
1 'polypeptide(L)'
;METKFTNYHLHLFKKIIVLLVALLPLYSCSEDKGTELEVDHKIEISEEFLTPVFLESSGSKVVEFTSSGDWSLSFANTRAESWISAHPMNGGRGKNQITISVDKNDTYDERNATLHIISGTEKQVISITQKQKDALLLESSVIDLSSEGGAFSIEVNTNVSFQIEVKSDWIKEKGNSTKALSDKTLTFVAEKNETGDKREGEIILKSGDLRETIKVFQSFDKFITISQNEYLLFGNDTVIQIELKRSVDYKVKSPDVDWIKEVSTRSISTHTHFYEIESNESDENREAEIVFFNEEYNLYDTVFVCQLFKEAIVLSHSHYEIDHEGTIIELPISSNNKFTIQATVDWINHIETKSLTDYNLRFEIKENIGKSDREGFIVFRSQNSTIEQSVQIKQKGLTAYDEIERQILVEFYEKTNGKNWINKKNWCSDKPLSEWYGITVQDGRVITICLPNNNLIGSLPESFSKLSKLKRIELNNNKLSGRFFDTLIKMTDIEWVVVSHNNFTGSIPAEINQLTRLLVLAAWHNSFTGHLPDEITELKNLDTLQLGNHDENGDYPKNKLEGEIPKNIGALKKLSTLDLANNNFTGTLPISLSQMDGLYNIYLQGNRLSGNISSEIVRSMPWKLYWTPSISVIPQQEGYTLTVEHYISTDYSKDGEVKQLHKATKGNGIDIVILGDAFVDKEIEDGTYAKAMEKAMEFFFAVEPIASFKEYFNIYSVTAVSKNDGIEGSSSTAFGTKYDPATDLAPHITDHDACKRYASMVENSKHRLIMVIVNTVIGGGTCSISTDISISCSPLPIIDDRGMYRYQNLLYHEAIGHGFAMMHDEYYYNAMPMPDYMIDNFENAQKRGLYLNISTTNNPDEVPWSYFLNNPLYEKEELGVFEGAVYKEGVYKSSLESLMGPNNSNNRWWNEFNGPQRNLIFKRIMELAGEEYSIEKFAKYDTINLR
;
A
#
# COMPACT_ATOMS: atom_id res chain seq x y z
N MET A 1 -36.37 -19.76 27.37
CA MET A 1 -37.46 -19.92 28.35
C MET A 1 -38.75 -19.58 27.64
N GLU A 2 -39.71 -20.51 27.65
CA GLU A 2 -41.17 -20.33 27.52
C GLU A 2 -41.69 -19.52 26.30
N THR A 3 -42.62 -19.97 25.45
CA THR A 3 -43.68 -21.01 25.48
C THR A 3 -44.30 -21.01 24.06
N LYS A 4 -44.44 -22.14 23.37
CA LYS A 4 -45.63 -23.02 23.25
C LYS A 4 -46.91 -22.40 22.63
N PHE A 5 -47.58 -23.25 21.84
CA PHE A 5 -48.96 -23.23 21.27
C PHE A 5 -49.10 -22.58 19.89
N THR A 6 -49.24 -23.29 18.75
CA THR A 6 -49.99 -24.51 18.34
C THR A 6 -51.51 -24.33 18.20
N ASN A 7 -51.94 -24.28 16.93
CA ASN A 7 -53.14 -24.85 16.28
C ASN A 7 -54.50 -24.85 16.99
N TYR A 8 -55.54 -24.33 16.31
CA TYR A 8 -56.91 -24.87 16.29
C TYR A 8 -57.55 -24.51 14.93
N HIS A 9 -58.20 -25.36 14.15
CA HIS A 9 -58.36 -26.81 14.16
C HIS A 9 -59.00 -27.18 12.80
N LEU A 10 -58.31 -28.00 12.00
CA LEU A 10 -59.00 -28.92 11.13
C LEU A 10 -59.57 -30.02 12.06
N HIS A 11 -60.73 -30.57 11.70
CA HIS A 11 -61.16 -31.90 12.06
C HIS A 11 -61.86 -32.13 13.43
N LEU A 12 -63.19 -32.33 13.33
CA LEU A 12 -64.01 -33.16 14.21
C LEU A 12 -64.62 -34.28 13.32
N PHE A 13 -63.81 -35.15 12.71
CA PHE A 13 -63.39 -36.50 13.15
C PHE A 13 -64.52 -37.49 13.48
N LYS A 14 -64.78 -38.37 12.47
CA LYS A 14 -64.80 -39.85 12.57
C LYS A 14 -66.04 -40.47 13.26
N LYS A 15 -66.57 -41.65 12.88
CA LYS A 15 -65.95 -42.90 12.39
C LYS A 15 -67.09 -43.91 12.16
N ILE A 16 -66.96 -44.83 11.19
CA ILE A 16 -67.46 -46.21 11.35
C ILE A 16 -66.36 -47.21 10.92
N ILE A 17 -66.18 -48.23 11.75
CA ILE A 17 -65.44 -49.50 11.55
C ILE A 17 -66.31 -50.46 10.71
N VAL A 18 -65.68 -51.17 9.78
CA VAL A 18 -66.14 -52.16 8.77
C VAL A 18 -67.38 -53.04 9.11
N LEU A 19 -68.37 -53.14 8.20
CA LEU A 19 -68.88 -54.35 7.46
C LEU A 19 -70.32 -54.19 6.87
N LEU A 20 -70.53 -54.83 5.70
CA LEU A 20 -71.77 -55.39 5.08
C LEU A 20 -72.79 -54.53 4.28
N VAL A 21 -72.60 -54.55 2.95
CA VAL A 21 -73.51 -54.93 1.81
C VAL A 21 -75.05 -54.77 1.96
N ALA A 22 -75.67 -53.96 1.08
CA ALA A 22 -76.67 -54.40 0.05
C ALA A 22 -77.43 -53.23 -0.63
N LEU A 23 -77.62 -53.36 -1.96
CA LEU A 23 -78.72 -52.87 -2.84
C LEU A 23 -78.66 -51.45 -3.51
N LEU A 24 -78.45 -51.49 -4.83
CA LEU A 24 -78.97 -50.63 -5.94
C LEU A 24 -80.53 -50.62 -5.97
N PRO A 25 -81.26 -49.93 -6.89
CA PRO A 25 -81.11 -48.63 -7.58
C PRO A 25 -82.47 -47.83 -7.74
N LEU A 26 -82.47 -46.75 -8.55
CA LEU A 26 -83.59 -46.17 -9.33
C LEU A 26 -84.70 -45.30 -8.66
N TYR A 27 -85.28 -44.46 -9.53
CA TYR A 27 -86.51 -43.63 -9.48
C TYR A 27 -86.38 -42.20 -8.92
N SER A 28 -87.04 -41.17 -9.47
CA SER A 28 -87.64 -40.84 -10.78
C SER A 28 -88.29 -39.45 -10.61
N CYS A 29 -88.46 -38.72 -11.72
CA CYS A 29 -89.58 -37.80 -12.04
C CYS A 29 -90.08 -36.83 -10.94
N SER A 30 -90.18 -35.53 -11.19
CA SER A 30 -91.05 -34.96 -12.23
C SER A 30 -90.99 -33.42 -12.19
N GLU A 31 -91.16 -32.82 -13.37
CA GLU A 31 -92.02 -31.65 -13.70
C GLU A 31 -91.96 -30.38 -12.83
N ASP A 32 -92.00 -29.15 -13.34
CA ASP A 32 -91.97 -28.55 -14.68
C ASP A 32 -91.97 -27.01 -14.44
N LYS A 33 -91.51 -26.25 -15.43
CA LYS A 33 -91.74 -24.79 -15.66
C LYS A 33 -91.08 -23.73 -14.77
N GLY A 34 -90.09 -23.09 -15.38
CA GLY A 34 -89.76 -21.68 -15.20
C GLY A 34 -88.69 -21.28 -16.22
N THR A 35 -89.07 -20.77 -17.38
CA THR A 35 -88.15 -20.12 -18.33
C THR A 35 -87.57 -18.86 -17.69
N GLU A 36 -86.46 -19.00 -16.98
CA GLU A 36 -85.49 -17.92 -16.84
C GLU A 36 -84.74 -17.80 -18.16
N LEU A 37 -84.78 -16.60 -18.75
CA LEU A 37 -83.90 -16.24 -19.85
C LEU A 37 -82.47 -16.49 -19.36
N GLU A 38 -81.77 -17.48 -19.93
CA GLU A 38 -80.32 -17.60 -19.78
C GLU A 38 -79.75 -16.26 -20.24
N VAL A 39 -79.36 -15.43 -19.28
CA VAL A 39 -78.50 -14.29 -19.56
C VAL A 39 -77.21 -14.92 -20.03
N ASP A 40 -76.98 -14.91 -21.35
CA ASP A 40 -75.72 -15.32 -21.94
C ASP A 40 -74.64 -14.45 -21.32
N HIS A 41 -73.95 -14.96 -20.30
CA HIS A 41 -72.90 -14.26 -19.59
C HIS A 41 -71.64 -14.38 -20.42
N LYS A 42 -71.26 -13.29 -21.10
CA LYS A 42 -70.14 -13.22 -22.01
C LYS A 42 -69.30 -12.02 -21.61
N ILE A 43 -67.99 -12.24 -21.53
CA ILE A 43 -66.99 -11.22 -21.24
C ILE A 43 -66.16 -11.01 -22.50
N GLU A 44 -66.19 -9.80 -23.06
CA GLU A 44 -65.38 -9.41 -24.21
C GLU A 44 -64.31 -8.42 -23.75
N ILE A 45 -63.05 -8.81 -23.89
CA ILE A 45 -61.86 -8.04 -23.52
C ILE A 45 -60.84 -8.13 -24.65
N SER A 46 -60.18 -7.02 -24.97
CA SER A 46 -59.11 -7.00 -25.98
C SER A 46 -57.89 -7.78 -25.49
N GLU A 47 -57.20 -8.48 -26.40
CA GLU A 47 -56.02 -9.29 -26.06
C GLU A 47 -54.92 -8.50 -25.34
N GLU A 48 -54.77 -7.21 -25.65
CA GLU A 48 -53.77 -6.33 -25.02
C GLU A 48 -53.95 -6.16 -23.50
N PHE A 49 -55.17 -6.35 -22.98
CA PHE A 49 -55.48 -6.21 -21.56
C PHE A 49 -55.41 -7.54 -20.79
N LEU A 50 -55.19 -8.66 -21.48
CA LEU A 50 -55.11 -9.98 -20.84
C LEU A 50 -53.78 -10.23 -20.11
N THR A 51 -52.72 -9.51 -20.50
CA THR A 51 -51.36 -9.71 -19.96
C THR A 51 -50.67 -8.38 -19.59
N PRO A 52 -51.18 -7.61 -18.62
CA PRO A 52 -50.57 -6.36 -18.23
C PRO A 52 -49.22 -6.59 -17.51
N VAL A 53 -48.16 -5.98 -18.06
CA VAL A 53 -46.81 -6.01 -17.48
C VAL A 53 -46.48 -4.70 -16.75
N PHE A 54 -46.04 -4.76 -15.50
CA PHE A 54 -45.56 -3.63 -14.69
C PHE A 54 -44.04 -3.66 -14.54
N LEU A 55 -43.41 -2.48 -14.43
CA LEU A 55 -41.99 -2.36 -14.06
C LEU A 55 -41.82 -2.64 -12.55
N GLU A 56 -40.58 -2.73 -12.07
CA GLU A 56 -40.31 -2.97 -10.64
C GLU A 56 -40.91 -1.91 -9.72
N SER A 57 -40.91 -0.64 -10.15
CA SER A 57 -41.50 0.45 -9.38
C SER A 57 -43.01 0.27 -9.19
N SER A 58 -43.57 0.93 -8.18
CA SER A 58 -45.03 0.97 -8.01
C SER A 58 -45.71 1.61 -9.22
N GLY A 59 -46.88 1.11 -9.60
CA GLY A 59 -47.55 1.55 -10.82
C GLY A 59 -49.03 1.14 -10.88
N SER A 60 -49.76 1.68 -11.85
CA SER A 60 -51.18 1.34 -12.08
C SER A 60 -51.51 1.25 -13.57
N LYS A 61 -52.39 0.33 -13.96
CA LYS A 61 -52.89 0.15 -15.32
C LYS A 61 -54.40 0.00 -15.32
N VAL A 62 -55.06 0.54 -16.35
CA VAL A 62 -56.50 0.41 -16.54
C VAL A 62 -56.77 -0.69 -17.57
N VAL A 63 -57.70 -1.57 -17.24
CA VAL A 63 -58.20 -2.65 -18.11
C VAL A 63 -59.66 -2.38 -18.43
N GLU A 64 -59.99 -2.36 -19.72
CA GLU A 64 -61.36 -2.17 -20.19
C GLU A 64 -61.94 -3.46 -20.75
N PHE A 65 -63.20 -3.75 -20.44
CA PHE A 65 -63.92 -4.90 -20.98
C PHE A 65 -65.42 -4.65 -21.04
N THR A 66 -66.14 -5.49 -21.80
CA THR A 66 -67.61 -5.48 -21.86
C THR A 66 -68.15 -6.77 -21.27
N SER A 67 -69.12 -6.69 -20.36
CA SER A 67 -69.82 -7.85 -19.79
C SER A 67 -71.30 -7.78 -20.13
N SER A 68 -71.90 -8.87 -20.58
CA SER A 68 -73.35 -8.97 -20.84
C SER A 68 -74.21 -9.22 -19.59
N GLY A 69 -73.58 -9.48 -18.43
CA GLY A 69 -74.22 -9.59 -17.11
C GLY A 69 -73.41 -8.89 -16.00
N ASP A 70 -73.92 -8.91 -14.77
CA ASP A 70 -73.18 -8.40 -13.59
C ASP A 70 -71.92 -9.23 -13.36
N TRP A 71 -70.85 -8.58 -12.92
CA TRP A 71 -69.52 -9.19 -12.81
C TRP A 71 -68.84 -8.90 -11.48
N SER A 72 -67.91 -9.78 -11.11
CA SER A 72 -67.05 -9.65 -9.92
C SER A 72 -65.62 -10.03 -10.22
N LEU A 73 -64.68 -9.50 -9.42
CA LEU A 73 -63.27 -9.86 -9.46
C LEU A 73 -62.92 -10.84 -8.36
N SER A 74 -62.02 -11.76 -8.69
CA SER A 74 -61.34 -12.59 -7.69
C SER A 74 -59.90 -12.83 -8.09
N PHE A 75 -58.98 -12.74 -7.14
CA PHE A 75 -57.61 -13.21 -7.37
C PHE A 75 -57.57 -14.73 -7.25
N ALA A 76 -56.92 -15.40 -8.21
CA ALA A 76 -56.75 -16.86 -8.21
C ALA A 76 -55.77 -17.32 -7.13
N ASN A 77 -54.79 -16.48 -6.78
CA ASN A 77 -53.74 -16.76 -5.82
C ASN A 77 -53.83 -15.76 -4.66
N THR A 78 -54.27 -16.22 -3.49
CA THR A 78 -54.44 -15.39 -2.29
C THR A 78 -53.13 -14.79 -1.77
N ARG A 79 -51.96 -15.31 -2.18
CA ARG A 79 -50.65 -14.71 -1.84
C ARG A 79 -50.32 -13.45 -2.63
N ALA A 80 -51.01 -13.18 -3.74
CA ALA A 80 -50.76 -11.98 -4.56
C ALA A 80 -51.38 -10.72 -3.96
N GLU A 81 -52.46 -10.86 -3.17
CA GLU A 81 -53.19 -9.74 -2.55
C GLU A 81 -52.33 -8.88 -1.60
N SER A 82 -51.14 -9.34 -1.22
CA SER A 82 -50.20 -8.58 -0.38
C SER A 82 -49.43 -7.49 -1.13
N TRP A 83 -49.48 -7.45 -2.46
CA TRP A 83 -48.71 -6.48 -3.28
C TRP A 83 -49.44 -5.97 -4.53
N ILE A 84 -50.61 -6.52 -4.87
CA ILE A 84 -51.46 -6.08 -5.98
C ILE A 84 -52.90 -5.84 -5.49
N SER A 85 -53.54 -4.81 -6.04
CA SER A 85 -54.96 -4.52 -5.81
C SER A 85 -55.67 -4.17 -7.12
N ALA A 86 -56.98 -4.42 -7.18
CA ALA A 86 -57.81 -4.09 -8.34
C ALA A 86 -59.12 -3.43 -7.89
N HIS A 87 -59.56 -2.37 -8.58
CA HIS A 87 -60.78 -1.64 -8.24
C HIS A 87 -61.51 -1.14 -9.49
N PRO A 88 -62.85 -1.17 -9.54
CA PRO A 88 -63.78 -1.73 -8.54
C PRO A 88 -63.85 -3.27 -8.58
N MET A 89 -64.21 -3.90 -7.45
CA MET A 89 -64.26 -5.37 -7.30
C MET A 89 -65.52 -6.03 -7.88
N ASN A 90 -66.51 -5.24 -8.29
CA ASN A 90 -67.72 -5.68 -8.96
C ASN A 90 -68.31 -4.53 -9.79
N GLY A 91 -69.20 -4.87 -10.73
CA GLY A 91 -69.91 -3.91 -11.55
C GLY A 91 -71.05 -4.55 -12.35
N GLY A 92 -71.77 -3.70 -13.08
CA GLY A 92 -72.96 -4.12 -13.83
C GLY A 92 -72.67 -4.44 -15.31
N ARG A 93 -73.71 -4.89 -16.00
CA ARG A 93 -73.72 -5.11 -17.46
C ARG A 93 -73.29 -3.84 -18.24
N GLY A 94 -72.47 -4.01 -19.28
CA GLY A 94 -72.03 -2.95 -20.19
C GLY A 94 -70.51 -2.85 -20.30
N LYS A 95 -70.02 -1.68 -20.74
CA LYS A 95 -68.59 -1.36 -20.75
C LYS A 95 -68.12 -1.03 -19.34
N ASN A 96 -67.04 -1.64 -18.92
CA ASN A 96 -66.48 -1.54 -17.58
C ASN A 96 -64.97 -1.28 -17.67
N GLN A 97 -64.44 -0.63 -16.62
CA GLN A 97 -63.02 -0.39 -16.46
C GLN A 97 -62.61 -0.80 -15.04
N ILE A 98 -61.47 -1.48 -14.93
CA ILE A 98 -60.84 -1.80 -13.63
C ILE A 98 -59.42 -1.24 -13.64
N THR A 99 -59.02 -0.63 -12.53
CA THR A 99 -57.65 -0.19 -12.30
C THR A 99 -56.93 -1.23 -11.47
N ILE A 100 -55.83 -1.74 -11.99
CA ILE A 100 -54.92 -2.66 -11.32
C ILE A 100 -53.72 -1.84 -10.84
N SER A 101 -53.42 -1.89 -9.54
CA SER A 101 -52.29 -1.19 -8.91
C SER A 101 -51.35 -2.18 -8.24
N VAL A 102 -50.04 -1.98 -8.41
CA VAL A 102 -48.99 -2.81 -7.82
C VAL A 102 -48.06 -1.97 -6.95
N ASP A 103 -47.65 -2.54 -5.82
CA ASP A 103 -46.57 -1.99 -4.98
C ASP A 103 -45.21 -2.20 -5.65
N LYS A 104 -44.16 -1.55 -5.13
CA LYS A 104 -42.79 -1.78 -5.60
C LYS A 104 -42.38 -3.26 -5.42
N ASN A 105 -41.70 -3.84 -6.41
CA ASN A 105 -41.17 -5.20 -6.34
C ASN A 105 -39.68 -5.19 -5.94
N ASP A 106 -39.39 -5.04 -4.65
CA ASP A 106 -38.00 -5.08 -4.14
C ASP A 106 -37.33 -6.47 -4.22
N THR A 107 -37.97 -7.46 -4.86
CA THR A 107 -37.47 -8.83 -5.00
C THR A 107 -36.85 -9.08 -6.37
N TYR A 108 -35.95 -10.06 -6.44
CA TYR A 108 -35.25 -10.45 -7.66
C TYR A 108 -36.05 -11.40 -8.56
N ASP A 109 -37.25 -11.79 -8.13
CA ASP A 109 -38.15 -12.63 -8.90
C ASP A 109 -39.26 -11.80 -9.56
N GLU A 110 -39.56 -12.15 -10.80
CA GLU A 110 -40.78 -11.68 -11.45
C GLU A 110 -41.96 -12.25 -10.68
N ARG A 111 -42.85 -11.38 -10.19
CA ARG A 111 -44.02 -11.82 -9.45
C ARG A 111 -45.26 -11.73 -10.32
N ASN A 112 -46.08 -12.78 -10.24
CA ASN A 112 -47.25 -12.94 -11.09
C ASN A 112 -48.51 -13.03 -10.24
N ALA A 113 -49.59 -12.42 -10.73
CA ALA A 113 -50.92 -12.48 -10.16
C ALA A 113 -51.93 -12.83 -11.24
N THR A 114 -52.90 -13.66 -10.90
CA THR A 114 -53.99 -13.99 -11.82
C THR A 114 -55.28 -13.41 -11.28
N LEU A 115 -55.90 -12.52 -12.05
CA LEU A 115 -57.17 -11.89 -11.74
C LEU A 115 -58.24 -12.50 -12.63
N HIS A 116 -59.33 -12.97 -12.03
CA HIS A 116 -60.49 -13.46 -12.76
C HIS A 116 -61.59 -12.42 -12.77
N ILE A 117 -62.13 -12.15 -13.95
CA ILE A 117 -63.42 -11.48 -14.11
C ILE A 117 -64.46 -12.59 -14.27
N ILE A 118 -65.45 -12.62 -13.38
CA ILE A 118 -66.48 -13.66 -13.33
C ILE A 118 -67.84 -13.01 -13.58
N SER A 119 -68.57 -13.51 -14.58
CA SER A 119 -69.95 -13.13 -14.90
C SER A 119 -70.74 -14.42 -15.08
N GLY A 120 -71.66 -14.74 -14.16
CA GLY A 120 -72.36 -16.04 -14.16
C GLY A 120 -71.40 -17.24 -14.10
N THR A 121 -71.45 -18.12 -15.10
CA THR A 121 -70.52 -19.26 -15.28
C THR A 121 -69.28 -18.92 -16.11
N GLU A 122 -69.28 -17.77 -16.77
CA GLU A 122 -68.19 -17.32 -17.65
C GLU A 122 -67.06 -16.70 -16.82
N LYS A 123 -65.83 -17.09 -17.15
CA LYS A 123 -64.63 -16.68 -16.41
C LYS A 123 -63.55 -16.24 -17.38
N GLN A 124 -63.24 -14.95 -17.36
CA GLN A 124 -62.13 -14.39 -18.10
C GLN A 124 -60.91 -14.22 -17.19
N VAL A 125 -59.74 -14.62 -17.68
CA VAL A 125 -58.49 -14.64 -16.92
C VAL A 125 -57.57 -13.52 -17.39
N ILE A 126 -57.07 -12.71 -16.46
CA ILE A 126 -56.01 -11.72 -16.69
C ILE A 126 -54.77 -12.17 -15.92
N SER A 127 -53.65 -12.30 -16.62
CA SER A 127 -52.36 -12.70 -16.06
C SER A 127 -51.47 -11.46 -15.93
N ILE A 128 -51.36 -10.93 -14.71
CA ILE A 128 -50.55 -9.76 -14.40
C ILE A 128 -49.14 -10.18 -14.03
N THR A 129 -48.17 -9.49 -14.59
CA THR A 129 -46.74 -9.74 -14.36
C THR A 129 -46.07 -8.44 -13.91
N GLN A 130 -45.33 -8.46 -12.80
CA GLN A 130 -44.49 -7.35 -12.39
C GLN A 130 -43.02 -7.75 -12.44
N LYS A 131 -42.23 -6.97 -13.20
CA LYS A 131 -40.79 -7.20 -13.40
C LYS A 131 -40.03 -7.14 -12.07
N GLN A 132 -38.98 -7.94 -11.97
CA GLN A 132 -38.06 -7.95 -10.83
C GLN A 132 -37.19 -6.69 -10.75
N LYS A 133 -36.57 -6.45 -9.59
CA LYS A 133 -35.54 -5.42 -9.37
C LYS A 133 -34.34 -5.60 -10.29
N ASP A 134 -33.78 -4.48 -10.77
CA ASP A 134 -32.50 -4.46 -11.46
C ASP A 134 -31.41 -5.02 -10.53
N ALA A 135 -30.79 -6.10 -10.99
CA ALA A 135 -29.86 -6.91 -10.24
C ALA A 135 -28.59 -7.05 -11.06
N LEU A 136 -27.46 -6.70 -10.47
CA LEU A 136 -26.15 -7.10 -10.94
C LEU A 136 -25.56 -7.88 -9.77
N LEU A 137 -25.74 -9.20 -9.80
CA LEU A 137 -25.35 -10.08 -8.70
C LEU A 137 -24.32 -11.07 -9.20
N LEU A 138 -23.33 -11.29 -8.36
CA LEU A 138 -22.31 -12.31 -8.56
C LEU A 138 -22.68 -13.55 -7.77
N GLU A 139 -22.50 -14.71 -8.39
CA GLU A 139 -22.50 -15.96 -7.63
C GLU A 139 -21.29 -16.01 -6.66
N SER A 140 -20.14 -15.47 -7.10
CA SER A 140 -18.97 -15.27 -6.26
C SER A 140 -18.26 -13.95 -6.56
N SER A 141 -17.93 -13.20 -5.50
CA SER A 141 -17.08 -12.01 -5.54
C SER A 141 -15.60 -12.30 -5.23
N VAL A 142 -15.25 -13.57 -5.04
CA VAL A 142 -13.87 -14.01 -4.81
C VAL A 142 -13.56 -15.20 -5.70
N ILE A 143 -12.43 -15.14 -6.41
CA ILE A 143 -11.91 -16.21 -7.23
C ILE A 143 -10.50 -16.54 -6.76
N ASP A 144 -10.28 -17.77 -6.30
CA ASP A 144 -8.95 -18.27 -5.94
C ASP A 144 -8.41 -19.16 -7.08
N LEU A 145 -7.26 -18.78 -7.63
CA LEU A 145 -6.57 -19.49 -8.70
C LEU A 145 -5.24 -20.07 -8.20
N SER A 146 -4.86 -21.21 -8.76
CA SER A 146 -3.54 -21.82 -8.52
C SER A 146 -2.42 -21.05 -9.23
N SER A 147 -1.19 -21.36 -8.86
CA SER A 147 0.04 -20.79 -9.45
C SER A 147 0.08 -20.94 -10.97
N GLU A 148 -0.43 -22.03 -11.55
CA GLU A 148 -0.49 -22.23 -13.01
C GLU A 148 -1.42 -21.26 -13.76
N GLY A 149 -2.33 -20.58 -13.06
CA GLY A 149 -3.37 -19.76 -13.69
C GLY A 149 -4.36 -20.61 -14.49
N GLY A 150 -4.86 -20.06 -15.59
CA GLY A 150 -5.80 -20.74 -16.48
C GLY A 150 -7.13 -20.02 -16.66
N ALA A 151 -8.02 -20.64 -17.43
CA ALA A 151 -9.35 -20.07 -17.69
C ALA A 151 -10.27 -20.29 -16.49
N PHE A 152 -10.96 -19.24 -16.06
CA PHE A 152 -12.00 -19.29 -15.04
C PHE A 152 -13.23 -18.55 -15.52
N SER A 153 -14.38 -18.89 -14.96
CA SER A 153 -15.64 -18.26 -15.33
C SER A 153 -16.34 -17.68 -14.12
N ILE A 154 -17.06 -16.58 -14.35
CA ILE A 154 -17.85 -15.88 -13.34
C ILE A 154 -19.29 -15.91 -13.82
N GLU A 155 -20.18 -16.49 -13.02
CA GLU A 155 -21.61 -16.41 -13.29
C GLU A 155 -22.15 -15.08 -12.79
N VAL A 156 -22.66 -14.30 -13.74
CA VAL A 156 -23.32 -13.03 -13.44
C VAL A 156 -24.81 -13.23 -13.64
N ASN A 157 -25.54 -13.22 -12.52
CA ASN A 157 -26.99 -13.22 -12.54
C ASN A 157 -27.46 -11.77 -12.62
N THR A 158 -27.92 -11.38 -13.80
CA THR A 158 -28.30 -10.01 -14.04
C THR A 158 -29.37 -9.89 -15.12
N ASN A 159 -30.33 -9.00 -14.85
CA ASN A 159 -31.34 -8.54 -15.80
C ASN A 159 -30.97 -7.19 -16.45
N VAL A 160 -29.76 -6.66 -16.17
CA VAL A 160 -29.26 -5.39 -16.72
C VAL A 160 -28.00 -5.58 -17.57
N SER A 161 -27.70 -4.59 -18.42
CA SER A 161 -26.46 -4.56 -19.19
C SER A 161 -25.33 -3.93 -18.37
N PHE A 162 -24.19 -4.60 -18.26
CA PHE A 162 -23.04 -4.12 -17.50
C PHE A 162 -21.77 -4.04 -18.36
N GLN A 163 -20.80 -3.25 -17.90
CA GLN A 163 -19.44 -3.17 -18.42
C GLN A 163 -18.47 -3.91 -17.50
N ILE A 164 -17.38 -4.43 -18.07
CA ILE A 164 -16.33 -5.17 -17.37
C ILE A 164 -15.05 -4.31 -17.40
N GLU A 165 -14.43 -4.13 -16.24
CA GLU A 165 -13.15 -3.45 -16.09
C GLU A 165 -12.19 -4.38 -15.31
N VAL A 166 -11.12 -4.84 -15.95
CA VAL A 166 -10.10 -5.68 -15.30
C VAL A 166 -8.96 -4.79 -14.83
N LYS A 167 -8.75 -4.69 -13.52
CA LYS A 167 -7.69 -3.89 -12.87
C LYS A 167 -6.43 -4.72 -12.59
N SER A 168 -6.05 -5.58 -13.53
CA SER A 168 -4.87 -6.44 -13.43
C SER A 168 -4.34 -6.75 -14.82
N ASP A 169 -3.03 -6.80 -14.94
CA ASP A 169 -2.31 -7.08 -16.19
C ASP A 169 -2.23 -8.59 -16.51
N TRP A 170 -2.29 -9.44 -15.48
CA TRP A 170 -2.22 -10.90 -15.59
C TRP A 170 -3.59 -11.58 -15.78
N ILE A 171 -4.70 -10.84 -15.81
CA ILE A 171 -6.05 -11.38 -16.06
C ILE A 171 -6.57 -10.78 -17.38
N LYS A 172 -7.05 -11.62 -18.29
CA LYS A 172 -7.56 -11.20 -19.60
C LYS A 172 -8.94 -11.79 -19.87
N GLU A 173 -9.86 -10.98 -20.36
CA GLU A 173 -11.16 -11.45 -20.82
C GLU A 173 -11.00 -12.35 -22.06
N LYS A 174 -11.60 -13.54 -22.03
CA LYS A 174 -11.56 -14.50 -23.15
C LYS A 174 -12.84 -14.35 -23.96
N GLY A 175 -12.78 -13.49 -24.98
CA GLY A 175 -13.94 -13.09 -25.78
C GLY A 175 -14.75 -14.25 -26.37
N ASN A 176 -16.00 -14.38 -25.92
CA ASN A 176 -17.20 -14.64 -26.73
C ASN A 176 -18.42 -14.49 -25.82
N SER A 177 -18.98 -13.30 -25.75
CA SER A 177 -20.31 -13.08 -25.16
C SER A 177 -21.36 -13.76 -26.04
N THR A 178 -21.85 -14.92 -25.60
CA THR A 178 -22.99 -15.56 -26.24
C THR A 178 -24.23 -14.69 -26.02
N LYS A 179 -24.89 -14.35 -27.13
CA LYS A 179 -26.20 -13.66 -27.20
C LYS A 179 -27.33 -14.53 -26.64
N ALA A 180 -27.29 -14.86 -25.36
CA ALA A 180 -28.39 -15.51 -24.64
C ALA A 180 -28.74 -14.68 -23.39
N LEU A 181 -30.03 -14.50 -23.16
CA LEU A 181 -30.61 -13.40 -22.36
C LEU A 181 -30.95 -13.82 -20.92
N SER A 182 -30.30 -14.84 -20.35
CA SER A 182 -30.67 -15.29 -18.99
C SER A 182 -29.58 -15.83 -18.09
N ASP A 183 -28.39 -16.22 -18.57
CA ASP A 183 -27.24 -16.57 -17.71
C ASP A 183 -25.96 -16.10 -18.41
N LYS A 184 -25.26 -15.12 -17.84
CA LYS A 184 -24.03 -14.56 -18.43
C LYS A 184 -22.82 -15.08 -17.68
N THR A 185 -22.36 -16.27 -18.08
CA THR A 185 -21.05 -16.77 -17.72
C THR A 185 -19.97 -15.93 -18.43
N LEU A 186 -19.21 -15.15 -17.68
CA LEU A 186 -18.05 -14.40 -18.17
C LEU A 186 -16.81 -15.25 -18.04
N THR A 187 -16.04 -15.44 -19.11
CA THR A 187 -14.80 -16.23 -19.06
C THR A 187 -13.57 -15.33 -19.11
N PHE A 188 -12.67 -15.54 -18.17
CA PHE A 188 -11.38 -14.88 -18.06
C PHE A 188 -10.26 -15.92 -18.13
N VAL A 189 -9.05 -15.47 -18.44
CA VAL A 189 -7.83 -16.27 -18.36
C VAL A 189 -6.84 -15.52 -17.50
N ALA A 190 -6.39 -16.17 -16.43
CA ALA A 190 -5.25 -15.71 -15.64
C ALA A 190 -3.96 -16.30 -16.20
N GLU A 191 -2.93 -15.47 -16.33
CA GLU A 191 -1.57 -15.92 -16.61
C GLU A 191 -0.98 -16.65 -15.41
N LYS A 192 0.04 -17.47 -15.65
CA LYS A 192 0.77 -18.20 -14.61
C LYS A 192 1.45 -17.23 -13.63
N ASN A 193 1.41 -17.52 -12.34
CA ASN A 193 2.14 -16.82 -11.29
C ASN A 193 3.50 -17.50 -11.06
N GLU A 194 4.56 -16.89 -11.60
CA GLU A 194 5.94 -17.40 -11.54
C GLU A 194 6.76 -16.78 -10.39
N THR A 195 6.19 -15.82 -9.64
CA THR A 195 6.94 -14.95 -8.72
C THR A 195 6.93 -15.40 -7.26
N GLY A 196 6.32 -16.55 -6.93
CA GLY A 196 6.37 -17.17 -5.59
C GLY A 196 5.50 -16.50 -4.51
N ASP A 197 5.17 -15.22 -4.66
CA ASP A 197 4.29 -14.48 -3.75
C ASP A 197 2.81 -14.54 -4.18
N LYS A 198 1.90 -14.50 -3.20
CA LYS A 198 0.46 -14.35 -3.45
C LYS A 198 0.21 -13.01 -4.16
N ARG A 199 -0.48 -13.04 -5.29
CA ARG A 199 -0.92 -11.83 -6.01
C ARG A 199 -2.43 -11.71 -6.04
N GLU A 200 -2.93 -10.48 -5.99
CA GLU A 200 -4.35 -10.14 -6.03
C GLU A 200 -4.63 -9.34 -7.31
N GLY A 201 -5.78 -9.57 -7.90
CA GLY A 201 -6.30 -8.83 -9.02
C GLY A 201 -7.78 -8.50 -8.81
N GLU A 202 -8.28 -7.49 -9.49
CA GLU A 202 -9.68 -7.06 -9.37
C GLU A 202 -10.36 -7.02 -10.74
N ILE A 203 -11.57 -7.57 -10.82
CA ILE A 203 -12.47 -7.41 -11.97
C ILE A 203 -13.71 -6.68 -11.46
N ILE A 204 -14.09 -5.58 -12.12
CA ILE A 204 -15.22 -4.76 -11.71
C ILE A 204 -16.32 -4.84 -12.77
N LEU A 205 -17.53 -5.19 -12.35
CA LEU A 205 -18.74 -5.12 -13.16
C LEU A 205 -19.52 -3.86 -12.79
N LYS A 206 -19.93 -3.07 -13.79
CA LYS A 206 -20.67 -1.81 -13.57
C LYS A 206 -21.89 -1.71 -14.47
N SER A 207 -23.04 -1.37 -13.90
CA SER A 207 -24.28 -1.06 -14.64
C SER A 207 -25.01 0.11 -13.97
N GLY A 208 -24.80 1.33 -14.47
CA GLY A 208 -25.32 2.54 -13.82
C GLY A 208 -24.71 2.71 -12.42
N ASP A 209 -25.56 2.75 -11.40
CA ASP A 209 -25.15 2.84 -9.98
C ASP A 209 -24.80 1.47 -9.36
N LEU A 210 -25.13 0.36 -10.02
CA LEU A 210 -24.81 -0.98 -9.55
C LEU A 210 -23.35 -1.31 -9.84
N ARG A 211 -22.63 -1.75 -8.81
CA ARG A 211 -21.21 -2.11 -8.89
C ARG A 211 -20.94 -3.39 -8.11
N GLU A 212 -20.34 -4.35 -8.79
CA GLU A 212 -19.84 -5.57 -8.18
C GLU A 212 -18.34 -5.70 -8.44
N THR A 213 -17.57 -6.09 -7.42
CA THR A 213 -16.12 -6.23 -7.51
C THR A 213 -15.76 -7.68 -7.21
N ILE A 214 -15.10 -8.34 -8.16
CA ILE A 214 -14.52 -9.67 -7.99
C ILE A 214 -13.05 -9.50 -7.63
N LYS A 215 -12.65 -10.03 -6.47
CA LYS A 215 -11.24 -10.18 -6.10
C LYS A 215 -10.74 -11.53 -6.58
N VAL A 216 -9.75 -11.52 -7.46
CA VAL A 216 -9.08 -12.71 -7.95
C VAL A 216 -7.75 -12.85 -7.23
N PHE A 217 -7.65 -13.81 -6.32
CA PHE A 217 -6.38 -14.16 -5.71
C PHE A 217 -5.74 -15.28 -6.52
N GLN A 218 -4.47 -15.13 -6.83
CA GLN A 218 -3.68 -16.21 -7.37
C GLN A 218 -2.65 -16.64 -6.32
N SER A 219 -3.05 -17.70 -5.61
CA SER A 219 -2.30 -18.33 -4.54
C SER A 219 -1.20 -19.21 -5.11
N PHE A 220 -0.20 -19.52 -4.29
CA PHE A 220 0.57 -20.74 -4.46
C PHE A 220 -0.20 -21.88 -3.77
N ASP A 221 -0.76 -22.77 -4.61
CA ASP A 221 -1.38 -24.09 -4.40
C ASP A 221 -2.73 -24.30 -3.68
N LYS A 222 -3.47 -25.31 -4.19
CA LYS A 222 -4.62 -25.95 -3.55
C LYS A 222 -4.12 -26.69 -2.30
N PHE A 223 -4.78 -26.53 -1.16
CA PHE A 223 -4.27 -27.07 0.10
C PHE A 223 -5.37 -27.59 1.03
N ILE A 224 -5.01 -28.64 1.75
CA ILE A 224 -5.59 -29.04 3.03
C ILE A 224 -4.43 -28.91 4.01
N THR A 225 -4.60 -28.14 5.09
CA THR A 225 -3.55 -27.98 6.09
C THR A 225 -4.12 -27.97 7.50
N ILE A 226 -3.45 -28.66 8.40
CA ILE A 226 -3.86 -28.79 9.80
C ILE A 226 -3.01 -27.85 10.65
N SER A 227 -3.63 -27.20 11.63
CA SER A 227 -2.93 -26.25 12.51
C SER A 227 -1.84 -26.91 13.39
N GLN A 228 -1.99 -28.21 13.65
CA GLN A 228 -1.06 -29.03 14.40
C GLN A 228 -1.10 -30.46 13.85
N ASN A 229 0.01 -30.91 13.27
CA ASN A 229 0.16 -32.21 12.60
C ASN A 229 0.61 -33.34 13.54
N GLU A 230 1.03 -33.03 14.77
CA GLU A 230 1.49 -34.02 15.75
C GLU A 230 0.95 -33.75 17.16
N TYR A 231 0.42 -34.79 17.81
CA TYR A 231 0.03 -34.77 19.21
C TYR A 231 0.79 -35.85 19.97
N LEU A 232 1.74 -35.41 20.81
CA LEU A 232 2.42 -36.27 21.77
C LEU A 232 1.68 -36.21 23.10
N LEU A 233 1.03 -37.30 23.47
CA LEU A 233 0.16 -37.37 24.65
C LEU A 233 0.77 -38.30 25.70
N PHE A 234 0.68 -37.93 26.97
CA PHE A 234 1.02 -38.83 28.07
C PHE A 234 -0.12 -39.84 28.26
N GLY A 235 0.19 -41.07 28.68
CA GLY A 235 -0.73 -42.23 28.68
C GLY A 235 -2.03 -42.16 29.49
N ASN A 236 -2.51 -40.98 29.87
CA ASN A 236 -3.81 -40.75 30.51
C ASN A 236 -4.90 -40.35 29.49
N ASP A 237 -6.17 -40.49 29.87
CA ASP A 237 -7.31 -40.04 29.07
C ASP A 237 -7.19 -38.54 28.72
N THR A 238 -7.30 -38.21 27.43
CA THR A 238 -7.12 -36.84 26.93
C THR A 238 -8.08 -36.54 25.78
N VAL A 239 -8.51 -35.28 25.62
CA VAL A 239 -9.26 -34.80 24.45
C VAL A 239 -8.35 -33.89 23.63
N ILE A 240 -8.21 -34.18 22.34
CA ILE A 240 -7.49 -33.31 21.40
C ILE A 240 -8.46 -32.57 20.48
N GLN A 241 -8.12 -31.34 20.14
CA GLN A 241 -8.86 -30.48 19.22
C GLN A 241 -7.99 -30.21 18.00
N ILE A 242 -8.47 -30.58 16.82
CA ILE A 242 -7.80 -30.42 15.54
C ILE A 242 -8.52 -29.33 14.75
N GLU A 243 -7.80 -28.29 14.34
CA GLU A 243 -8.34 -27.20 13.52
C GLU A 243 -7.83 -27.34 12.07
N LEU A 244 -8.76 -27.34 11.12
CA LEU A 244 -8.50 -27.60 9.71
C LEU A 244 -8.67 -26.32 8.88
N LYS A 245 -7.65 -25.96 8.11
CA LYS A 245 -7.71 -24.92 7.08
C LYS A 245 -7.64 -25.56 5.71
N ARG A 246 -8.57 -25.21 4.82
CA ARG A 246 -8.74 -25.91 3.55
C ARG A 246 -9.27 -24.98 2.47
N SER A 247 -8.80 -25.16 1.24
CA SER A 247 -9.33 -24.49 0.03
C SER A 247 -10.11 -25.41 -0.90
N VAL A 248 -10.20 -26.71 -0.56
CA VAL A 248 -10.96 -27.74 -1.28
C VAL A 248 -11.77 -28.58 -0.30
N ASP A 249 -12.82 -29.28 -0.74
CA ASP A 249 -13.56 -30.21 0.12
C ASP A 249 -12.67 -31.39 0.55
N TYR A 250 -13.01 -32.07 1.65
CA TYR A 250 -12.17 -33.11 2.21
C TYR A 250 -13.00 -34.25 2.78
N LYS A 251 -12.37 -35.42 2.86
CA LYS A 251 -12.83 -36.59 3.59
C LYS A 251 -11.87 -36.84 4.73
N VAL A 252 -12.38 -37.37 5.84
CA VAL A 252 -11.56 -37.84 6.94
C VAL A 252 -11.47 -39.35 6.85
N LYS A 253 -10.25 -39.87 6.82
CA LYS A 253 -9.98 -41.28 7.06
C LYS A 253 -9.77 -41.45 8.55
N SER A 254 -10.78 -41.96 9.25
CA SER A 254 -10.68 -42.28 10.67
C SER A 254 -9.58 -43.31 10.91
N PRO A 255 -8.85 -43.21 12.03
CA PRO A 255 -7.80 -44.16 12.37
C PRO A 255 -8.43 -45.54 12.63
N ASP A 256 -7.80 -46.60 12.15
CA ASP A 256 -8.25 -47.99 12.35
C ASP A 256 -7.81 -48.52 13.73
N VAL A 257 -8.17 -47.77 14.78
CA VAL A 257 -7.85 -48.08 16.17
C VAL A 257 -9.05 -47.78 17.07
N ASP A 258 -9.21 -48.55 18.14
CA ASP A 258 -10.35 -48.47 19.06
C ASP A 258 -10.20 -47.42 20.17
N TRP A 259 -8.97 -46.93 20.39
CA TRP A 259 -8.61 -45.98 21.46
C TRP A 259 -8.70 -44.50 21.05
N ILE A 260 -9.02 -44.19 19.80
CA ILE A 260 -9.31 -42.83 19.31
C ILE A 260 -10.75 -42.76 18.81
N LYS A 261 -11.55 -41.85 19.37
CA LYS A 261 -12.96 -41.69 19.00
C LYS A 261 -13.28 -40.23 18.67
N GLU A 262 -13.80 -39.97 17.48
CA GLU A 262 -14.31 -38.64 17.12
C GLU A 262 -15.60 -38.34 17.91
N VAL A 263 -15.67 -37.17 18.54
CA VAL A 263 -16.83 -36.74 19.33
C VAL A 263 -17.40 -35.42 18.82
N SER A 264 -18.71 -35.39 18.57
CA SER A 264 -19.41 -34.18 18.13
C SER A 264 -19.80 -33.31 19.32
N THR A 265 -19.38 -32.05 19.34
CA THR A 265 -19.87 -31.04 20.31
C THR A 265 -21.09 -30.31 19.72
N ARG A 266 -22.02 -29.82 20.55
CA ARG A 266 -23.38 -29.35 20.16
C ARG A 266 -23.45 -28.09 19.25
N SER A 267 -22.34 -27.66 18.65
CA SER A 267 -22.27 -26.55 17.71
C SER A 267 -21.37 -26.96 16.53
N ILE A 268 -21.95 -27.06 15.34
CA ILE A 268 -21.30 -27.57 14.12
C ILE A 268 -20.32 -26.52 13.58
N SER A 269 -19.02 -26.68 13.89
CA SER A 269 -17.94 -26.12 13.06
C SER A 269 -17.46 -27.24 12.13
N THR A 270 -17.55 -27.04 10.81
CA THR A 270 -17.02 -27.99 9.82
C THR A 270 -15.49 -27.89 9.66
N HIS A 271 -14.80 -27.15 10.52
CA HIS A 271 -13.36 -26.89 10.43
C HIS A 271 -12.65 -27.20 11.75
N THR A 272 -13.35 -27.82 12.72
CA THR A 272 -12.79 -28.16 14.04
C THR A 272 -13.29 -29.55 14.46
N HIS A 273 -12.37 -30.49 14.62
CA HIS A 273 -12.66 -31.87 15.00
C HIS A 273 -12.15 -32.16 16.42
N PHE A 274 -12.94 -32.87 17.22
CA PHE A 274 -12.58 -33.26 18.58
C PHE A 274 -12.45 -34.78 18.65
N TYR A 275 -11.35 -35.26 19.23
CA TYR A 275 -11.11 -36.69 19.42
C TYR A 275 -10.82 -36.99 20.89
N GLU A 276 -11.55 -37.96 21.45
CA GLU A 276 -11.27 -38.58 22.74
C GLU A 276 -10.21 -39.67 22.55
N ILE A 277 -9.14 -39.58 23.35
CA ILE A 277 -8.01 -40.50 23.35
C ILE A 277 -8.02 -41.23 24.69
N GLU A 278 -8.30 -42.53 24.67
CA GLU A 278 -8.32 -43.37 25.88
C GLU A 278 -6.90 -43.50 26.48
N SER A 279 -6.76 -43.91 27.74
CA SER A 279 -5.46 -44.10 28.40
C SER A 279 -4.64 -45.24 27.78
N ASN A 280 -3.31 -45.07 27.67
CA ASN A 280 -2.39 -46.09 27.17
C ASN A 280 -1.78 -46.86 28.36
N GLU A 281 -2.43 -47.97 28.74
CA GLU A 281 -1.95 -48.86 29.81
C GLU A 281 -0.94 -49.92 29.32
N SER A 282 -0.54 -49.89 28.05
CA SER A 282 0.51 -50.77 27.53
C SER A 282 1.91 -50.25 27.87
N ASP A 283 2.92 -51.07 27.61
CA ASP A 283 4.35 -50.82 27.79
C ASP A 283 5.05 -50.37 26.49
N GLU A 284 4.27 -50.05 25.45
CA GLU A 284 4.75 -49.52 24.17
C GLU A 284 4.00 -48.23 23.82
N ASN A 285 4.65 -47.35 23.07
CA ASN A 285 3.96 -46.20 22.48
C ASN A 285 2.94 -46.73 21.47
N ARG A 286 1.77 -46.11 21.42
CA ARG A 286 0.79 -46.39 20.38
C ARG A 286 0.59 -45.17 19.52
N GLU A 287 0.50 -45.42 18.23
CA GLU A 287 0.43 -44.40 17.20
C GLU A 287 -0.79 -44.64 16.32
N ALA A 288 -1.42 -43.56 15.90
CA ALA A 288 -2.50 -43.61 14.95
C ALA A 288 -2.50 -42.32 14.11
N GLU A 289 -2.91 -42.48 12.85
CA GLU A 289 -3.00 -41.40 11.89
C GLU A 289 -4.46 -41.05 11.61
N ILE A 290 -4.77 -39.76 11.67
CA ILE A 290 -6.04 -39.21 11.22
C ILE A 290 -5.75 -38.43 9.95
N VAL A 291 -6.21 -38.93 8.80
CA VAL A 291 -5.87 -38.33 7.50
C VAL A 291 -7.04 -37.51 6.97
N PHE A 292 -6.80 -36.24 6.69
CA PHE A 292 -7.74 -35.34 6.02
C PHE A 292 -7.32 -35.23 4.56
N PHE A 293 -8.15 -35.67 3.63
CA PHE A 293 -7.73 -35.81 2.23
C PHE A 293 -8.81 -35.43 1.21
N ASN A 294 -8.37 -34.99 0.04
CA ASN A 294 -9.18 -34.77 -1.14
C ASN A 294 -8.64 -35.66 -2.27
N GLU A 295 -9.47 -36.59 -2.73
CA GLU A 295 -9.11 -37.57 -3.79
C GLU A 295 -8.95 -36.90 -5.16
N GLU A 296 -9.69 -35.82 -5.44
CA GLU A 296 -9.70 -35.15 -6.74
C GLU A 296 -8.37 -34.46 -7.04
N TYR A 297 -7.75 -33.88 -6.02
CA TYR A 297 -6.51 -33.12 -6.13
C TYR A 297 -5.29 -33.83 -5.51
N ASN A 298 -5.47 -35.06 -5.01
CA ASN A 298 -4.45 -35.84 -4.32
C ASN A 298 -3.78 -35.06 -3.17
N LEU A 299 -4.58 -34.24 -2.48
CA LEU A 299 -4.15 -33.44 -1.34
C LEU A 299 -4.51 -34.20 -0.08
N TYR A 300 -3.58 -34.32 0.84
CA TYR A 300 -3.85 -34.85 2.16
C TYR A 300 -2.96 -34.17 3.17
N ASP A 301 -3.46 -34.07 4.39
CA ASP A 301 -2.66 -33.73 5.54
C ASP A 301 -3.05 -34.68 6.68
N THR A 302 -2.07 -35.05 7.50
CA THR A 302 -2.19 -36.15 8.45
C THR A 302 -1.87 -35.65 9.84
N VAL A 303 -2.75 -35.95 10.79
CA VAL A 303 -2.43 -35.82 12.22
C VAL A 303 -1.89 -37.14 12.72
N PHE A 304 -0.67 -37.09 13.24
CA PHE A 304 -0.06 -38.19 13.95
C PHE A 304 -0.34 -38.04 15.44
N VAL A 305 -1.07 -38.99 16.01
CA VAL A 305 -1.30 -39.06 17.46
C VAL A 305 -0.40 -40.15 18.02
N CYS A 306 0.63 -39.75 18.75
CA CYS A 306 1.50 -40.65 19.49
C CYS A 306 1.17 -40.54 20.97
N GLN A 307 0.61 -41.59 21.56
CA GLN A 307 0.36 -41.65 22.99
C GLN A 307 1.41 -42.52 23.66
N LEU A 308 2.25 -41.87 24.46
CA LEU A 308 3.32 -42.51 25.23
C LEU A 308 2.74 -43.46 26.25
N PHE A 309 3.42 -44.58 26.48
CA PHE A 309 3.13 -45.41 27.66
C PHE A 309 3.49 -44.66 28.96
N LYS A 310 3.04 -45.19 30.08
CA LYS A 310 3.05 -44.54 31.41
C LYS A 310 4.42 -44.03 31.92
N GLU A 311 5.54 -44.51 31.38
CA GLU A 311 6.91 -44.21 31.84
C GLU A 311 7.90 -43.85 30.70
N ALA A 312 7.89 -42.61 30.17
CA ALA A 312 8.68 -42.22 28.99
C ALA A 312 9.82 -41.20 29.24
N ILE A 313 10.96 -41.40 28.57
CA ILE A 313 12.02 -40.40 28.34
C ILE A 313 11.90 -39.94 26.89
N VAL A 314 11.58 -38.66 26.67
CA VAL A 314 11.38 -38.08 25.34
C VAL A 314 12.54 -37.14 25.00
N LEU A 315 13.22 -37.44 23.89
CA LEU A 315 14.29 -36.63 23.32
C LEU A 315 13.70 -35.78 22.20
N SER A 316 13.98 -34.47 22.19
CA SER A 316 13.52 -33.58 21.11
C SER A 316 14.16 -33.88 19.75
N HIS A 317 15.32 -34.55 19.74
CA HIS A 317 16.06 -34.92 18.56
C HIS A 317 16.67 -36.31 18.75
N SER A 318 16.60 -37.17 17.75
CA SER A 318 17.24 -38.50 17.73
C SER A 318 18.61 -38.48 17.05
N HIS A 319 18.93 -37.42 16.30
CA HIS A 319 20.25 -37.24 15.68
C HIS A 319 20.66 -35.77 15.51
N TYR A 320 21.95 -35.53 15.27
CA TYR A 320 22.50 -34.25 14.82
C TYR A 320 23.56 -34.50 13.73
N GLU A 321 23.53 -33.69 12.68
CA GLU A 321 24.60 -33.59 11.69
C GLU A 321 25.39 -32.31 11.91
N ILE A 322 26.68 -32.45 12.19
CA ILE A 322 27.56 -31.36 12.57
C ILE A 322 28.69 -31.26 11.54
N ASP A 323 29.06 -30.06 11.13
CA ASP A 323 30.22 -29.88 10.26
C ASP A 323 31.55 -30.11 11.04
N HIS A 324 32.67 -30.17 10.32
CA HIS A 324 33.93 -30.60 10.91
C HIS A 324 34.41 -29.69 12.06
N GLU A 325 34.01 -28.41 12.10
CA GLU A 325 34.54 -27.35 12.99
C GLU A 325 34.24 -27.57 14.49
N GLY A 326 33.30 -28.47 14.83
CA GLY A 326 32.82 -28.67 16.19
C GLY A 326 31.86 -27.56 16.63
N THR A 327 31.03 -27.83 17.64
CA THR A 327 30.00 -26.88 18.11
C THR A 327 29.48 -27.27 19.49
N ILE A 328 28.65 -26.42 20.10
CA ILE A 328 27.84 -26.80 21.27
C ILE A 328 26.43 -27.09 20.79
N ILE A 329 25.92 -28.27 21.10
CA ILE A 329 24.52 -28.61 20.87
C ILE A 329 23.72 -28.47 22.16
N GLU A 330 22.48 -28.01 22.01
CA GLU A 330 21.49 -27.99 23.07
C GLU A 330 20.45 -29.06 22.78
N LEU A 331 20.19 -29.89 23.79
CA LEU A 331 19.28 -31.02 23.72
C LEU A 331 18.18 -30.83 24.77
N PRO A 332 17.02 -30.31 24.35
CA PRO A 332 15.82 -30.32 25.17
C PRO A 332 15.37 -31.76 25.45
N ILE A 333 15.09 -32.06 26.72
CA ILE A 333 14.63 -33.38 27.17
C ILE A 333 13.39 -33.20 28.05
N SER A 334 12.36 -34.00 27.77
CA SER A 334 11.19 -34.16 28.63
C SER A 334 11.18 -35.55 29.23
N SER A 335 11.24 -35.66 30.55
CA SER A 335 11.20 -36.95 31.24
C SER A 335 10.35 -36.84 32.50
N ASN A 336 9.49 -37.83 32.75
CA ASN A 336 8.76 -37.97 34.01
C ASN A 336 9.50 -38.85 35.04
N ASN A 337 10.71 -39.32 34.71
CA ASN A 337 11.58 -40.17 35.54
C ASN A 337 13.02 -39.62 35.65
N LYS A 338 13.75 -40.03 36.70
CA LYS A 338 15.19 -39.73 36.83
C LYS A 338 16.02 -40.59 35.87
N PHE A 339 17.03 -40.02 35.25
CA PHE A 339 17.91 -40.69 34.28
C PHE A 339 19.40 -40.39 34.51
N THR A 340 20.27 -41.13 33.84
CA THR A 340 21.73 -40.91 33.76
C THR A 340 22.14 -40.65 32.32
N ILE A 341 23.24 -39.92 32.11
CA ILE A 341 23.72 -39.45 30.80
C ILE A 341 25.13 -40.01 30.56
N GLN A 342 25.39 -40.56 29.38
CA GLN A 342 26.71 -41.06 29.01
C GLN A 342 26.99 -40.87 27.51
N ALA A 343 28.11 -40.22 27.15
CA ALA A 343 28.61 -40.21 25.79
C ALA A 343 29.38 -41.51 25.47
N THR A 344 29.24 -42.04 24.25
CA THR A 344 29.95 -43.26 23.82
C THR A 344 31.37 -43.00 23.31
N VAL A 345 31.71 -41.73 23.10
CA VAL A 345 32.99 -41.27 22.52
C VAL A 345 33.52 -40.06 23.30
N ASP A 346 34.83 -39.85 23.24
CA ASP A 346 35.57 -38.84 24.01
C ASP A 346 35.60 -37.42 23.40
N TRP A 347 35.10 -37.29 22.16
CA TRP A 347 34.93 -36.01 21.48
C TRP A 347 33.56 -35.37 21.70
N ILE A 348 32.70 -35.98 22.51
CA ILE A 348 31.42 -35.44 22.99
C ILE A 348 31.52 -35.26 24.51
N ASN A 349 31.40 -34.02 25.00
CA ASN A 349 31.46 -33.70 26.43
C ASN A 349 30.14 -33.11 26.92
N HIS A 350 29.60 -33.60 28.04
CA HIS A 350 28.48 -32.97 28.71
C HIS A 350 28.95 -31.77 29.56
N ILE A 351 28.26 -30.63 29.45
CA ILE A 351 28.56 -29.41 30.20
C ILE A 351 27.59 -29.30 31.39
N GLU A 352 28.07 -29.50 32.62
CA GLU A 352 27.23 -29.37 33.83
C GLU A 352 26.82 -27.89 34.07
N THR A 353 25.52 -27.63 34.16
CA THR A 353 24.98 -26.34 34.63
C THR A 353 24.61 -26.42 36.12
N LYS A 354 24.76 -25.31 36.87
CA LYS A 354 24.60 -25.26 38.34
C LYS A 354 23.13 -25.28 38.83
N SER A 355 22.18 -25.67 37.98
CA SER A 355 20.74 -25.64 38.26
C SER A 355 20.21 -27.07 38.44
N LEU A 356 19.39 -27.29 39.48
CA LEU A 356 18.86 -28.62 39.83
C LEU A 356 17.65 -29.05 38.97
N THR A 357 17.26 -28.26 37.97
CA THR A 357 16.20 -28.58 37.01
C THR A 357 16.39 -27.82 35.69
N ASP A 358 17.36 -28.21 34.85
CA ASP A 358 17.45 -27.71 33.47
C ASP A 358 16.99 -28.81 32.50
N TYR A 359 15.85 -28.59 31.85
CA TYR A 359 15.29 -29.48 30.81
C TYR A 359 15.97 -29.29 29.43
N ASN A 360 17.12 -28.60 29.38
CA ASN A 360 17.89 -28.36 28.16
C ASN A 360 19.38 -28.64 28.42
N LEU A 361 19.83 -29.84 28.08
CA LEU A 361 21.21 -30.28 28.33
C LEU A 361 22.15 -29.74 27.24
N ARG A 362 23.40 -29.43 27.61
CA ARG A 362 24.39 -28.88 26.67
C ARG A 362 25.56 -29.83 26.49
N PHE A 363 25.91 -30.12 25.24
CA PHE A 363 27.05 -30.96 24.90
C PHE A 363 28.01 -30.22 23.98
N GLU A 364 29.29 -30.21 24.34
CA GLU A 364 30.37 -29.76 23.48
C GLU A 364 30.80 -30.90 22.55
N ILE A 365 30.73 -30.64 21.25
CA ILE A 365 31.19 -31.51 20.17
C ILE A 365 32.52 -30.96 19.68
N LYS A 366 33.62 -31.68 19.92
CA LYS A 366 34.96 -31.25 19.47
C LYS A 366 35.08 -31.28 17.95
N GLU A 367 36.04 -30.55 17.40
CA GLU A 367 36.37 -30.50 15.97
C GLU A 367 36.80 -31.88 15.42
N ASN A 368 36.31 -32.23 14.23
CA ASN A 368 36.74 -33.37 13.42
C ASN A 368 37.85 -32.97 12.44
N ILE A 369 39.10 -33.10 12.87
CA ILE A 369 40.28 -32.88 12.01
C ILE A 369 40.52 -34.00 10.98
N GLY A 370 39.69 -35.07 11.00
CA GLY A 370 39.80 -36.20 10.09
C GLY A 370 39.11 -35.97 8.75
N LYS A 371 39.59 -36.64 7.70
CA LYS A 371 38.99 -36.60 6.34
C LYS A 371 37.73 -37.47 6.18
N SER A 372 37.42 -38.27 7.19
CA SER A 372 36.27 -39.17 7.21
C SER A 372 35.25 -38.66 8.21
N ASP A 373 33.98 -38.81 7.86
CA ASP A 373 32.89 -38.61 8.79
C ASP A 373 33.09 -39.51 10.01
N ARG A 374 32.72 -39.01 11.18
CA ARG A 374 32.77 -39.76 12.43
C ARG A 374 31.41 -39.70 13.12
N GLU A 375 31.10 -40.74 13.88
CA GLU A 375 29.85 -40.84 14.60
C GLU A 375 30.05 -41.23 16.07
N GLY A 376 29.14 -40.75 16.91
CA GLY A 376 29.12 -41.00 18.34
C GLY A 376 27.68 -40.89 18.85
N PHE A 377 27.44 -41.34 20.08
CA PHE A 377 26.09 -41.34 20.66
C PHE A 377 26.10 -40.73 22.05
N ILE A 378 25.00 -40.06 22.41
CA ILE A 378 24.69 -39.65 23.77
C ILE A 378 23.57 -40.54 24.27
N VAL A 379 23.81 -41.30 25.33
CA VAL A 379 22.90 -42.33 25.85
C VAL A 379 22.28 -41.87 27.17
N PHE A 380 20.96 -42.02 27.27
CA PHE A 380 20.11 -41.69 28.41
C PHE A 380 19.53 -42.98 28.98
N ARG A 381 19.80 -43.28 30.25
CA ARG A 381 19.27 -44.47 30.93
C ARG A 381 18.40 -44.10 32.12
N SER A 382 17.18 -44.63 32.17
CA SER A 382 16.31 -44.52 33.35
C SER A 382 17.00 -45.10 34.59
N GLN A 383 16.83 -44.46 35.76
CA GLN A 383 17.37 -44.96 37.03
C GLN A 383 16.49 -46.05 37.66
N ASN A 384 15.21 -46.12 37.26
CA ASN A 384 14.20 -46.96 37.91
C ASN A 384 13.62 -48.05 36.99
N SER A 385 14.01 -48.06 35.71
CA SER A 385 13.54 -49.03 34.71
C SER A 385 14.66 -49.39 33.73
N THR A 386 14.42 -50.36 32.85
CA THR A 386 15.38 -50.80 31.80
C THR A 386 15.39 -49.91 30.55
N ILE A 387 14.72 -48.76 30.59
CA ILE A 387 14.51 -47.89 29.42
C ILE A 387 15.81 -47.11 29.11
N GLU A 388 16.26 -47.22 27.86
CA GLU A 388 17.42 -46.52 27.29
C GLU A 388 17.00 -45.78 26.02
N GLN A 389 17.47 -44.54 25.86
CA GLN A 389 17.30 -43.72 24.66
C GLN A 389 18.65 -43.13 24.25
N SER A 390 18.88 -42.89 22.97
CA SER A 390 20.15 -42.34 22.50
C SER A 390 20.00 -41.32 21.38
N VAL A 391 20.86 -40.31 21.36
CA VAL A 391 21.00 -39.34 20.27
C VAL A 391 22.26 -39.66 19.47
N GLN A 392 22.13 -39.83 18.15
CA GLN A 392 23.26 -40.02 17.24
C GLN A 392 23.87 -38.67 16.83
N ILE A 393 25.17 -38.48 17.02
CA ILE A 393 25.91 -37.33 16.50
C ILE A 393 26.76 -37.80 15.33
N LYS A 394 26.43 -37.37 14.12
CA LYS A 394 27.26 -37.52 12.93
C LYS A 394 28.01 -36.23 12.66
N GLN A 395 29.32 -36.30 12.57
CA GLN A 395 30.15 -35.14 12.28
C GLN A 395 30.92 -35.34 10.99
N LYS A 396 30.76 -34.43 10.04
CA LYS A 396 31.43 -34.51 8.74
C LYS A 396 32.94 -34.43 8.88
N GLY A 397 33.64 -35.11 7.98
CA GLY A 397 35.08 -34.91 7.76
C GLY A 397 35.38 -33.62 7.00
N LEU A 398 36.63 -33.17 7.05
CA LEU A 398 37.11 -32.01 6.29
C LEU A 398 37.03 -32.30 4.77
N THR A 399 36.24 -31.51 4.01
CA THR A 399 36.02 -31.72 2.56
C THR A 399 37.10 -31.08 1.67
N ALA A 400 37.27 -31.58 0.44
CA ALA A 400 38.25 -31.06 -0.53
C ALA A 400 37.95 -29.63 -1.04
N TYR A 401 36.71 -29.15 -0.95
CA TYR A 401 36.35 -27.80 -1.39
C TYR A 401 36.77 -26.72 -0.39
N ASP A 402 36.70 -26.99 0.92
CA ASP A 402 37.23 -26.07 1.95
C ASP A 402 38.75 -25.87 1.75
N GLU A 403 39.47 -26.94 1.41
CA GLU A 403 40.91 -26.86 1.14
C GLU A 403 41.23 -26.02 -0.10
N ILE A 404 40.41 -26.11 -1.16
CA ILE A 404 40.57 -25.29 -2.37
C ILE A 404 40.25 -23.80 -2.10
N GLU A 405 39.13 -23.50 -1.45
CA GLU A 405 38.76 -22.11 -1.13
C GLU A 405 39.73 -21.48 -0.13
N ARG A 406 40.21 -22.25 0.85
CA ARG A 406 41.30 -21.85 1.73
C ARG A 406 42.56 -21.52 0.95
N GLN A 407 42.98 -22.36 0.00
CA GLN A 407 44.17 -22.09 -0.80
C GLN A 407 44.02 -20.82 -1.65
N ILE A 408 42.83 -20.56 -2.21
CA ILE A 408 42.51 -19.33 -2.93
C ILE A 408 42.60 -18.11 -2.00
N LEU A 409 42.06 -18.21 -0.79
CA LEU A 409 42.11 -17.12 0.20
C LEU A 409 43.54 -16.88 0.72
N VAL A 410 44.34 -17.92 0.94
CA VAL A 410 45.77 -17.78 1.27
C VAL A 410 46.51 -17.07 0.13
N GLU A 411 46.26 -17.45 -1.12
CA GLU A 411 46.85 -16.76 -2.27
C GLU A 411 46.42 -15.28 -2.32
N PHE A 412 45.14 -15.00 -2.08
CA PHE A 412 44.63 -13.62 -1.99
C PHE A 412 45.32 -12.83 -0.88
N TYR A 413 45.48 -13.43 0.30
CA TYR A 413 46.23 -12.84 1.41
C TYR A 413 47.67 -12.52 1.01
N GLU A 414 48.39 -13.45 0.39
CA GLU A 414 49.76 -13.22 -0.06
C GLU A 414 49.86 -12.14 -1.15
N LYS A 415 48.99 -12.20 -2.15
CA LYS A 415 48.97 -11.28 -3.31
C LYS A 415 48.57 -9.85 -2.96
N THR A 416 47.91 -9.66 -1.82
CA THR A 416 47.46 -8.34 -1.37
C THR A 416 48.18 -7.88 -0.10
N ASN A 417 49.40 -8.39 0.13
CA ASN A 417 50.30 -7.98 1.20
C ASN A 417 49.73 -8.22 2.61
N GLY A 418 49.10 -9.38 2.81
CA GLY A 418 48.42 -9.87 4.01
C GLY A 418 49.12 -9.59 5.33
N LYS A 419 50.45 -9.74 5.36
CA LYS A 419 51.27 -9.50 6.55
C LYS A 419 51.07 -8.09 7.12
N ASN A 420 50.79 -7.11 6.25
CA ASN A 420 50.62 -5.69 6.56
C ASN A 420 49.16 -5.23 6.62
N TRP A 421 48.20 -6.16 6.52
CA TRP A 421 46.80 -5.83 6.77
C TRP A 421 46.59 -5.38 8.22
N ILE A 422 45.64 -4.47 8.41
CA ILE A 422 45.28 -3.93 9.73
C ILE A 422 44.70 -5.05 10.62
N ASN A 423 43.70 -5.76 10.11
CA ASN A 423 43.11 -6.92 10.72
C ASN A 423 43.26 -8.14 9.81
N LYS A 424 43.96 -9.14 10.35
CA LYS A 424 44.29 -10.42 9.70
C LYS A 424 44.01 -11.59 10.65
N LYS A 425 43.08 -11.40 11.60
CA LYS A 425 42.78 -12.43 12.60
C LYS A 425 42.42 -13.74 11.87
N ASN A 426 43.08 -14.83 12.28
CA ASN A 426 42.94 -16.19 11.76
C ASN A 426 43.35 -16.42 10.29
N TRP A 427 43.73 -15.39 9.53
CA TRP A 427 44.19 -15.58 8.16
C TRP A 427 45.47 -16.42 8.12
N CYS A 428 45.49 -17.41 7.23
CA CYS A 428 46.56 -18.40 7.09
C CYS A 428 46.81 -19.27 8.34
N SER A 429 45.85 -19.37 9.26
CA SER A 429 45.90 -20.35 10.34
C SER A 429 45.18 -21.66 9.96
N ASP A 430 45.24 -22.61 10.88
CA ASP A 430 44.49 -23.87 10.86
C ASP A 430 43.02 -23.70 11.23
N LYS A 431 42.60 -22.49 11.64
CA LYS A 431 41.20 -22.23 12.01
C LYS A 431 40.25 -22.36 10.82
N PRO A 432 38.99 -22.72 11.07
CA PRO A 432 37.92 -22.66 10.10
C PRO A 432 37.86 -21.36 9.29
N LEU A 433 37.49 -21.44 8.00
CA LEU A 433 37.33 -20.24 7.17
C LEU A 433 36.23 -19.32 7.70
N SER A 434 35.21 -19.87 8.37
CA SER A 434 34.15 -19.14 9.09
C SER A 434 34.71 -18.22 10.20
N GLU A 435 35.87 -18.55 10.76
CA GLU A 435 36.56 -17.76 11.78
C GLU A 435 37.56 -16.74 11.20
N TRP A 436 37.84 -16.76 9.89
CA TRP A 436 38.76 -15.82 9.26
C TRP A 436 38.11 -14.44 9.20
N TYR A 437 38.83 -13.41 9.65
CA TYR A 437 38.27 -12.07 9.70
C TYR A 437 37.75 -11.64 8.32
N GLY A 438 36.50 -11.19 8.26
CA GLY A 438 35.87 -10.73 7.03
C GLY A 438 35.36 -11.82 6.10
N ILE A 439 35.43 -13.10 6.49
CA ILE A 439 34.90 -14.23 5.71
C ILE A 439 33.57 -14.69 6.30
N THR A 440 32.58 -14.94 5.45
CA THR A 440 31.34 -15.64 5.85
C THR A 440 31.18 -16.89 4.99
N VAL A 441 30.92 -17.99 5.68
CA VAL A 441 30.70 -19.31 5.08
C VAL A 441 29.23 -19.69 5.29
N GLN A 442 28.60 -20.23 4.25
CA GLN A 442 27.27 -20.84 4.31
C GLN A 442 27.34 -22.19 3.59
N ASP A 443 26.81 -23.24 4.21
CA ASP A 443 26.83 -24.61 3.69
C ASP A 443 28.24 -25.09 3.28
N GLY A 444 29.25 -24.71 4.07
CA GLY A 444 30.65 -25.04 3.82
C GLY A 444 31.29 -24.32 2.61
N ARG A 445 30.69 -23.24 2.10
CA ARG A 445 31.19 -22.44 0.98
C ARG A 445 31.31 -20.96 1.35
N VAL A 446 32.36 -20.30 0.88
CA VAL A 446 32.55 -18.85 1.10
C VAL A 446 31.51 -18.06 0.28
N ILE A 447 30.65 -17.31 0.98
CA ILE A 447 29.59 -16.49 0.36
C ILE A 447 29.84 -14.98 0.44
N THR A 448 30.63 -14.53 1.42
CA THR A 448 30.95 -13.10 1.62
C THR A 448 32.42 -12.90 1.95
N ILE A 449 33.03 -11.88 1.33
CA ILE A 449 34.32 -11.31 1.74
C ILE A 449 34.11 -9.83 2.03
N CYS A 450 34.29 -9.41 3.28
CA CYS A 450 34.15 -8.04 3.76
C CYS A 450 35.42 -7.60 4.49
N LEU A 451 36.29 -6.87 3.79
CA LEU A 451 37.58 -6.36 4.28
C LEU A 451 37.76 -4.85 3.98
N PRO A 452 36.78 -3.99 4.31
CA PRO A 452 36.91 -2.55 4.07
C PRO A 452 37.98 -1.95 4.99
N ASN A 453 38.67 -0.91 4.54
CA ASN A 453 39.65 -0.16 5.34
C ASN A 453 40.75 -1.04 5.98
N ASN A 454 41.26 -2.04 5.25
CA ASN A 454 42.12 -3.07 5.84
C ASN A 454 43.58 -3.02 5.34
N ASN A 455 43.94 -1.98 4.59
CA ASN A 455 45.27 -1.77 4.01
C ASN A 455 45.74 -2.93 3.10
N LEU A 456 44.83 -3.50 2.32
CA LEU A 456 45.16 -4.47 1.27
C LEU A 456 45.93 -3.76 0.15
N ILE A 457 47.10 -4.28 -0.22
CA ILE A 457 47.97 -3.69 -1.26
C ILE A 457 48.38 -4.78 -2.24
N GLY A 458 48.03 -4.65 -3.51
CA GLY A 458 48.37 -5.64 -4.53
C GLY A 458 47.25 -5.84 -5.53
N SER A 459 47.00 -7.07 -5.98
CA SER A 459 45.94 -7.38 -6.95
C SER A 459 45.20 -8.65 -6.55
N LEU A 460 43.98 -8.83 -7.07
CA LEU A 460 43.24 -10.09 -6.88
C LEU A 460 43.93 -11.21 -7.68
N PRO A 461 44.15 -12.41 -7.10
CA PRO A 461 44.67 -13.54 -7.86
C PRO A 461 43.64 -14.03 -8.89
N GLU A 462 44.10 -14.64 -9.99
CA GLU A 462 43.20 -15.22 -11.01
C GLU A 462 42.29 -16.31 -10.42
N SER A 463 42.82 -17.05 -9.45
CA SER A 463 42.11 -18.10 -8.72
C SER A 463 40.93 -17.57 -7.89
N PHE A 464 40.87 -16.26 -7.61
CA PHE A 464 39.77 -15.62 -6.87
C PHE A 464 38.41 -15.83 -7.53
N SER A 465 38.39 -15.88 -8.88
CA SER A 465 37.18 -16.16 -9.66
C SER A 465 36.59 -17.56 -9.42
N LYS A 466 37.36 -18.49 -8.82
CA LYS A 466 36.91 -19.85 -8.52
C LYS A 466 36.07 -19.96 -7.24
N LEU A 467 35.91 -18.86 -6.49
CA LEU A 467 34.96 -18.77 -5.38
C LEU A 467 33.53 -18.70 -5.93
N SER A 468 33.07 -19.82 -6.50
CA SER A 468 31.88 -19.91 -7.35
C SER A 468 30.55 -19.66 -6.65
N LYS A 469 30.56 -19.53 -5.31
CA LYS A 469 29.38 -19.27 -4.48
C LYS A 469 29.42 -17.92 -3.78
N LEU A 470 30.42 -17.10 -4.09
CA LEU A 470 30.55 -15.78 -3.54
C LEU A 470 29.45 -14.86 -4.07
N LYS A 471 28.68 -14.27 -3.15
CA LYS A 471 27.59 -13.34 -3.44
C LYS A 471 27.96 -11.89 -3.14
N ARG A 472 28.86 -11.66 -2.17
CA ARG A 472 29.22 -10.31 -1.70
C ARG A 472 30.73 -10.09 -1.58
N ILE A 473 31.20 -9.02 -2.19
CA ILE A 473 32.58 -8.51 -2.10
C ILE A 473 32.55 -7.08 -1.60
N GLU A 474 33.19 -6.81 -0.47
CA GLU A 474 33.42 -5.47 0.06
C GLU A 474 34.89 -5.27 0.38
N LEU A 475 35.58 -4.54 -0.50
CA LEU A 475 37.02 -4.29 -0.42
C LEU A 475 37.33 -2.79 -0.49
N ASN A 476 36.36 -1.93 -0.18
CA ASN A 476 36.53 -0.48 -0.28
C ASN A 476 37.58 0.09 0.68
N ASN A 477 38.14 1.24 0.32
CA ASN A 477 39.18 1.94 1.07
C ASN A 477 40.43 1.08 1.29
N ASN A 478 40.97 0.55 0.19
CA ASN A 478 42.21 -0.22 0.16
C ASN A 478 43.12 0.31 -0.97
N LYS A 479 44.22 -0.38 -1.27
CA LYS A 479 45.16 -0.02 -2.34
C LYS A 479 45.29 -1.18 -3.33
N LEU A 480 44.16 -1.83 -3.62
CA LEU A 480 44.09 -2.92 -4.58
C LEU A 480 44.18 -2.37 -6.00
N SER A 481 44.80 -3.12 -6.89
CA SER A 481 45.13 -2.72 -8.26
C SER A 481 44.93 -3.89 -9.22
N GLY A 482 45.16 -3.66 -10.51
CA GLY A 482 44.94 -4.64 -11.57
C GLY A 482 43.56 -4.52 -12.22
N ARG A 483 43.22 -5.48 -13.08
CA ARG A 483 42.00 -5.46 -13.89
C ARG A 483 40.87 -6.21 -13.17
N PHE A 484 40.11 -5.49 -12.35
CA PHE A 484 39.08 -6.09 -11.48
C PHE A 484 38.01 -6.87 -12.26
N PHE A 485 37.52 -6.30 -13.38
CA PHE A 485 36.44 -6.90 -14.15
C PHE A 485 36.83 -8.21 -14.84
N ASP A 486 38.12 -8.43 -15.17
CA ASP A 486 38.60 -9.70 -15.75
C ASP A 486 38.34 -10.90 -14.80
N THR A 487 38.30 -10.63 -13.49
CA THR A 487 37.92 -11.61 -12.45
C THR A 487 36.41 -11.61 -12.21
N LEU A 488 35.80 -10.43 -12.08
CA LEU A 488 34.40 -10.29 -11.67
C LEU A 488 33.42 -10.98 -12.64
N ILE A 489 33.61 -10.83 -13.96
CA ILE A 489 32.67 -11.39 -14.95
C ILE A 489 32.52 -12.92 -14.88
N LYS A 490 33.50 -13.61 -14.28
CA LYS A 490 33.50 -15.07 -14.12
C LYS A 490 32.67 -15.52 -12.90
N MET A 491 32.18 -14.60 -12.09
CA MET A 491 31.52 -14.86 -10.80
C MET A 491 30.01 -14.58 -10.90
N THR A 492 29.28 -15.41 -11.64
CA THR A 492 27.86 -15.17 -12.01
C THR A 492 26.85 -15.19 -10.85
N ASP A 493 27.24 -15.74 -9.70
CA ASP A 493 26.41 -15.76 -8.48
C ASP A 493 26.54 -14.45 -7.65
N ILE A 494 27.36 -13.48 -8.10
CA ILE A 494 27.60 -12.22 -7.38
C ILE A 494 26.38 -11.29 -7.41
N GLU A 495 26.07 -10.71 -6.25
CA GLU A 495 24.93 -9.82 -6.01
C GLU A 495 25.39 -8.43 -5.56
N TRP A 496 26.48 -8.34 -4.80
CA TRP A 496 26.90 -7.11 -4.13
C TRP A 496 28.41 -6.87 -4.24
N VAL A 497 28.80 -5.80 -4.92
CA VAL A 497 30.20 -5.46 -5.19
C VAL A 497 30.49 -4.03 -4.76
N VAL A 498 31.34 -3.87 -3.75
CA VAL A 498 31.79 -2.58 -3.23
C VAL A 498 33.32 -2.56 -3.21
N VAL A 499 33.92 -1.85 -4.17
CA VAL A 499 35.36 -1.77 -4.40
C VAL A 499 35.87 -0.34 -4.52
N SER A 500 35.06 0.62 -4.09
CA SER A 500 35.38 2.05 -4.12
C SER A 500 36.68 2.38 -3.39
N HIS A 501 37.33 3.48 -3.79
CA HIS A 501 38.58 3.95 -3.17
C HIS A 501 39.68 2.88 -3.20
N ASN A 502 40.05 2.47 -4.41
CA ASN A 502 41.14 1.55 -4.72
C ASN A 502 41.90 2.06 -5.97
N ASN A 503 42.88 1.28 -6.45
CA ASN A 503 43.68 1.57 -7.63
C ASN A 503 43.37 0.60 -8.79
N PHE A 504 42.13 0.09 -8.88
CA PHE A 504 41.75 -0.83 -9.97
C PHE A 504 41.75 -0.11 -11.33
N THR A 505 42.09 -0.84 -12.38
CA THR A 505 42.29 -0.34 -13.74
C THR A 505 41.52 -1.18 -14.76
N GLY A 506 41.56 -0.77 -16.03
CA GLY A 506 40.90 -1.47 -17.12
C GLY A 506 39.50 -0.92 -17.41
N SER A 507 38.80 -1.54 -18.36
CA SER A 507 37.46 -1.16 -18.77
C SER A 507 36.40 -2.08 -18.17
N ILE A 508 35.15 -1.60 -18.13
CA ILE A 508 33.97 -2.43 -17.88
C ILE A 508 33.67 -3.19 -19.20
N PRO A 509 33.76 -4.53 -19.23
CA PRO A 509 33.58 -5.31 -20.45
C PRO A 509 32.10 -5.56 -20.76
N ALA A 510 31.76 -5.89 -22.01
CA ALA A 510 30.38 -6.18 -22.44
C ALA A 510 29.80 -7.41 -21.71
N GLU A 511 30.65 -8.37 -21.34
CA GLU A 511 30.31 -9.57 -20.58
C GLU A 511 29.78 -9.27 -19.16
N ILE A 512 29.74 -8.00 -18.74
CA ILE A 512 29.08 -7.59 -17.49
C ILE A 512 27.61 -8.03 -17.44
N ASN A 513 26.93 -8.19 -18.59
CA ASN A 513 25.57 -8.71 -18.67
C ASN A 513 25.40 -10.12 -18.11
N GLN A 514 26.48 -10.90 -17.97
CA GLN A 514 26.44 -12.24 -17.37
C GLN A 514 26.14 -12.19 -15.87
N LEU A 515 26.33 -11.04 -15.20
CA LEU A 515 26.11 -10.86 -13.77
C LEU A 515 24.64 -10.54 -13.47
N THR A 516 23.70 -11.34 -13.96
CA THR A 516 22.25 -11.06 -13.92
C THR A 516 21.65 -10.97 -12.50
N ARG A 517 22.40 -11.41 -11.49
CA ARG A 517 22.06 -11.31 -10.06
C ARG A 517 22.58 -10.04 -9.39
N LEU A 518 23.41 -9.25 -10.07
CA LEU A 518 24.02 -8.06 -9.52
C LEU A 518 22.97 -7.01 -9.14
N LEU A 519 22.99 -6.61 -7.87
CA LEU A 519 22.13 -5.59 -7.27
C LEU A 519 22.90 -4.28 -7.07
N VAL A 520 24.16 -4.38 -6.62
CA VAL A 520 24.99 -3.23 -6.27
C VAL A 520 26.35 -3.34 -6.92
N LEU A 521 26.73 -2.31 -7.68
CA LEU A 521 28.08 -2.07 -8.17
C LEU A 521 28.55 -0.69 -7.74
N ALA A 522 29.29 -0.63 -6.63
CA ALA A 522 29.94 0.57 -6.13
C ALA A 522 31.45 0.50 -6.36
N ALA A 523 31.94 1.31 -7.30
CA ALA A 523 33.32 1.32 -7.76
C ALA A 523 33.86 2.74 -8.04
N TRP A 524 33.25 3.75 -7.41
CA TRP A 524 33.70 5.14 -7.43
C TRP A 524 35.12 5.28 -6.86
N HIS A 525 35.89 6.26 -7.34
CA HIS A 525 37.32 6.42 -7.02
C HIS A 525 38.20 5.18 -7.27
N ASN A 526 38.44 4.92 -8.55
CA ASN A 526 39.42 3.95 -9.03
C ASN A 526 40.20 4.55 -10.22
N SER A 527 40.73 3.73 -11.13
CA SER A 527 41.35 4.15 -12.38
C SER A 527 40.74 3.41 -13.58
N PHE A 528 39.42 3.15 -13.53
CA PHE A 528 38.69 2.55 -14.66
C PHE A 528 38.64 3.50 -15.85
N THR A 529 38.74 2.96 -17.06
CA THR A 529 38.82 3.70 -18.34
C THR A 529 37.89 3.10 -19.39
N GLY A 530 37.74 3.75 -20.54
CA GLY A 530 36.92 3.23 -21.64
C GLY A 530 35.44 3.52 -21.43
N HIS A 531 34.59 2.81 -22.17
CA HIS A 531 33.15 3.11 -22.24
C HIS A 531 32.37 2.37 -21.15
N LEU A 532 31.21 2.91 -20.78
CA LEU A 532 30.16 2.13 -20.10
C LEU A 532 29.43 1.31 -21.18
N PRO A 533 29.55 -0.04 -21.20
CA PRO A 533 28.97 -0.86 -22.27
C PRO A 533 27.44 -0.81 -22.27
N ASP A 534 26.81 -0.92 -23.44
CA ASP A 534 25.34 -0.95 -23.57
C ASP A 534 24.74 -2.17 -22.83
N GLU A 535 25.50 -3.26 -22.75
CA GLU A 535 25.16 -4.51 -22.07
C GLU A 535 24.92 -4.33 -20.56
N ILE A 536 25.41 -3.24 -19.93
CA ILE A 536 25.07 -2.93 -18.54
C ILE A 536 23.55 -2.78 -18.34
N THR A 537 22.83 -2.38 -19.40
CA THR A 537 21.37 -2.18 -19.37
C THR A 537 20.57 -3.48 -19.31
N GLU A 538 21.23 -4.63 -19.47
CA GLU A 538 20.65 -5.97 -19.33
C GLU A 538 20.57 -6.44 -17.87
N LEU A 539 21.25 -5.76 -16.94
CA LEU A 539 21.24 -6.08 -15.52
C LEU A 539 19.96 -5.59 -14.82
N LYS A 540 18.83 -6.24 -15.11
CA LYS A 540 17.49 -5.81 -14.66
C LYS A 540 17.28 -5.76 -13.14
N ASN A 541 18.17 -6.40 -12.38
CA ASN A 541 18.15 -6.38 -10.93
C ASN A 541 19.03 -5.30 -10.31
N LEU A 542 19.81 -4.58 -11.11
CA LEU A 542 20.71 -3.54 -10.62
C LEU A 542 19.92 -2.40 -10.00
N ASP A 543 20.18 -2.15 -8.72
CA ASP A 543 19.61 -1.08 -7.93
C ASP A 543 20.58 0.10 -7.80
N THR A 544 21.88 -0.18 -7.63
CA THR A 544 22.89 0.86 -7.42
C THR A 544 24.06 0.71 -8.38
N LEU A 545 24.32 1.76 -9.16
CA LEU A 545 25.50 1.90 -10.02
C LEU A 545 26.27 3.17 -9.65
N GLN A 546 27.44 3.01 -9.02
CA GLN A 546 28.30 4.13 -8.60
C GLN A 546 29.70 4.00 -9.20
N LEU A 547 29.99 4.85 -10.18
CA LEU A 547 31.25 4.93 -10.91
C LEU A 547 31.87 6.34 -10.88
N GLY A 548 31.26 7.27 -10.12
CA GLY A 548 31.67 8.67 -10.05
C GLY A 548 32.98 8.93 -9.30
N ASN A 549 33.26 10.21 -9.09
CA ASN A 549 34.37 10.70 -8.26
C ASN A 549 33.88 11.92 -7.45
N HIS A 550 33.86 11.84 -6.12
CA HIS A 550 33.39 12.93 -5.22
C HIS A 550 34.47 13.49 -4.29
N ASP A 551 35.71 13.02 -4.39
CA ASP A 551 36.85 13.47 -3.59
C ASP A 551 37.44 14.79 -4.14
N GLU A 552 37.28 15.85 -3.35
CA GLU A 552 37.84 17.18 -3.58
C GLU A 552 39.31 17.29 -3.13
N ASN A 553 39.75 16.45 -2.17
CA ASN A 553 41.10 16.51 -1.60
C ASN A 553 42.15 15.82 -2.48
N GLY A 554 41.71 14.97 -3.41
CA GLY A 554 42.58 14.30 -4.37
C GLY A 554 43.39 13.15 -3.76
N ASP A 555 42.93 12.59 -2.65
CA ASP A 555 43.55 11.48 -1.94
C ASP A 555 43.38 10.15 -2.70
N TYR A 556 42.32 10.05 -3.51
CA TYR A 556 42.01 8.84 -4.28
C TYR A 556 42.17 9.03 -5.80
N PRO A 557 42.53 7.96 -6.54
CA PRO A 557 42.55 8.02 -8.00
C PRO A 557 41.14 8.27 -8.55
N LYS A 558 41.08 8.90 -9.72
CA LYS A 558 39.83 9.21 -10.41
C LYS A 558 39.59 8.25 -11.58
N ASN A 559 38.38 7.71 -11.65
CA ASN A 559 37.91 7.04 -12.86
C ASN A 559 37.96 8.00 -14.05
N LYS A 560 38.16 7.45 -15.23
CA LYS A 560 38.28 8.17 -16.51
C LYS A 560 37.40 7.53 -17.58
N LEU A 561 36.19 7.12 -17.20
CA LEU A 561 35.21 6.55 -18.12
C LEU A 561 34.82 7.60 -19.17
N GLU A 562 34.60 7.19 -20.40
CA GLU A 562 34.38 8.07 -21.55
C GLU A 562 33.30 7.51 -22.49
N GLY A 563 33.01 8.24 -23.57
CA GLY A 563 31.97 7.87 -24.53
C GLY A 563 30.58 8.32 -24.11
N GLU A 564 29.55 7.88 -24.84
CA GLU A 564 28.16 8.21 -24.54
C GLU A 564 27.61 7.34 -23.38
N ILE A 565 26.65 7.89 -22.62
CA ILE A 565 25.84 7.09 -21.70
C ILE A 565 24.94 6.17 -22.55
N PRO A 566 24.82 4.85 -22.24
CA PRO A 566 23.98 3.93 -22.99
C PRO A 566 22.58 4.45 -23.28
N LYS A 567 22.16 4.42 -24.55
CA LYS A 567 20.88 5.00 -24.99
C LYS A 567 19.68 4.37 -24.31
N ASN A 568 19.80 3.09 -23.93
CA ASN A 568 18.78 2.30 -23.26
C ASN A 568 18.96 2.21 -21.74
N ILE A 569 19.68 3.15 -21.10
CA ILE A 569 19.86 3.16 -19.63
C ILE A 569 18.52 3.08 -18.87
N GLY A 570 17.44 3.63 -19.45
CA GLY A 570 16.08 3.55 -18.94
C GLY A 570 15.49 2.14 -18.79
N ALA A 571 16.17 1.11 -19.32
CA ALA A 571 15.77 -0.28 -19.17
C ALA A 571 16.12 -0.89 -17.79
N LEU A 572 16.90 -0.17 -16.96
CA LEU A 572 17.23 -0.53 -15.58
C LEU A 572 16.15 -0.06 -14.61
N LYS A 573 14.95 -0.67 -14.67
CA LYS A 573 13.76 -0.20 -13.94
C LYS A 573 13.87 -0.24 -12.41
N LYS A 574 14.81 -1.02 -11.86
CA LYS A 574 15.05 -1.10 -10.42
C LYS A 574 16.14 -0.14 -9.93
N LEU A 575 16.82 0.56 -10.83
CA LEU A 575 17.94 1.42 -10.46
C LEU A 575 17.45 2.63 -9.66
N SER A 576 17.87 2.71 -8.40
CA SER A 576 17.60 3.81 -7.49
C SER A 576 18.71 4.85 -7.44
N THR A 577 19.94 4.44 -7.79
CA THR A 577 21.13 5.31 -7.77
C THR A 577 21.98 5.13 -9.04
N LEU A 578 22.18 6.23 -9.78
CA LEU A 578 23.08 6.34 -10.92
C LEU A 578 24.10 7.45 -10.66
N ASP A 579 25.34 7.07 -10.37
CA ASP A 579 26.43 8.02 -10.17
C ASP A 579 27.55 7.79 -11.20
N LEU A 580 27.69 8.74 -12.11
CA LEU A 580 28.72 8.81 -13.14
C LEU A 580 29.53 10.12 -13.03
N ALA A 581 29.41 10.85 -11.92
CA ALA A 581 29.95 12.20 -11.80
C ALA A 581 31.48 12.24 -12.00
N ASN A 582 31.97 13.38 -12.51
CA ASN A 582 33.39 13.69 -12.63
C ASN A 582 34.19 12.64 -13.43
N ASN A 583 33.62 12.14 -14.53
CA ASN A 583 34.28 11.30 -15.53
C ASN A 583 34.43 12.09 -16.86
N ASN A 584 34.60 11.42 -18.00
CA ASN A 584 34.72 12.02 -19.34
C ASN A 584 33.56 11.63 -20.26
N PHE A 585 32.35 11.34 -19.74
CA PHE A 585 31.20 10.99 -20.58
C PHE A 585 30.82 12.15 -21.52
N THR A 586 30.51 11.85 -22.77
CA THR A 586 30.21 12.79 -23.86
C THR A 586 28.79 12.59 -24.40
N GLY A 587 28.34 13.47 -25.29
CA GLY A 587 27.03 13.38 -25.93
C GLY A 587 25.90 14.00 -25.09
N THR A 588 24.65 13.72 -25.47
CA THR A 588 23.43 14.22 -24.81
C THR A 588 22.96 13.26 -23.71
N LEU A 589 22.09 13.73 -22.81
CA LEU A 589 21.38 12.83 -21.90
C LEU A 589 20.44 11.90 -22.68
N PRO A 590 20.50 10.56 -22.48
CA PRO A 590 19.62 9.64 -23.17
C PRO A 590 18.18 9.81 -22.70
N ILE A 591 17.25 9.97 -23.66
CA ILE A 591 15.84 10.23 -23.37
C ILE A 591 15.19 9.14 -22.51
N SER A 592 15.71 7.90 -22.56
CA SER A 592 15.23 6.78 -21.75
C SER A 592 15.34 7.00 -20.24
N LEU A 593 16.14 7.96 -19.77
CA LEU A 593 16.16 8.40 -18.36
C LEU A 593 14.77 8.86 -17.88
N SER A 594 13.92 9.39 -18.77
CA SER A 594 12.54 9.80 -18.42
C SER A 594 11.66 8.64 -17.97
N GLN A 595 12.07 7.39 -18.24
CA GLN A 595 11.30 6.18 -17.95
C GLN A 595 11.72 5.49 -16.65
N MET A 596 12.62 6.11 -15.86
CA MET A 596 13.19 5.54 -14.65
C MET A 596 12.53 6.11 -13.39
N ASP A 597 11.24 5.84 -13.20
CA ASP A 597 10.45 6.44 -12.10
C ASP A 597 11.02 6.19 -10.69
N GLY A 598 11.80 5.12 -10.51
CA GLY A 598 12.47 4.76 -9.27
C GLY A 598 13.88 5.36 -9.07
N LEU A 599 14.39 6.15 -10.02
CA LEU A 599 15.75 6.70 -9.93
C LEU A 599 15.78 7.93 -9.01
N TYR A 600 16.06 7.70 -7.73
CA TYR A 600 16.09 8.76 -6.71
C TYR A 600 17.36 9.61 -6.76
N ASN A 601 18.51 8.97 -6.94
CA ASN A 601 19.80 9.65 -6.91
C ASN A 601 20.45 9.61 -8.29
N ILE A 602 20.69 10.78 -8.87
CA ILE A 602 21.46 10.91 -10.10
C ILE A 602 22.64 11.86 -9.87
N TYR A 603 23.81 11.49 -10.38
CA TYR A 603 25.00 12.35 -10.36
C TYR A 603 25.74 12.21 -11.70
N LEU A 604 25.64 13.22 -12.54
CA LEU A 604 26.24 13.31 -13.88
C LEU A 604 27.12 14.56 -14.04
N GLN A 605 27.23 15.39 -13.00
CA GLN A 605 28.01 16.61 -13.03
C GLN A 605 29.50 16.35 -13.29
N GLY A 606 30.22 17.31 -13.86
CA GLY A 606 31.66 17.24 -14.09
C GLY A 606 32.10 16.29 -15.22
N ASN A 607 31.17 15.93 -16.11
CA ASN A 607 31.46 15.19 -17.34
C ASN A 607 31.66 16.15 -18.54
N ARG A 608 31.62 15.62 -19.76
CA ARG A 608 31.68 16.35 -21.04
C ARG A 608 30.36 16.25 -21.80
N LEU A 609 29.25 16.18 -21.06
CA LEU A 609 27.91 16.08 -21.65
C LEU A 609 27.51 17.44 -22.23
N SER A 610 26.86 17.42 -23.39
CA SER A 610 26.46 18.66 -24.07
C SER A 610 25.20 18.48 -24.92
N GLY A 611 24.53 19.60 -25.18
CA GLY A 611 23.31 19.65 -25.98
C GLY A 611 22.05 19.79 -25.12
N ASN A 612 20.89 19.70 -25.78
CA ASN A 612 19.60 19.92 -25.12
C ASN A 612 19.20 18.70 -24.27
N ILE A 613 18.72 18.97 -23.07
CA ILE A 613 18.00 18.02 -22.24
C ILE A 613 16.56 17.96 -22.74
N SER A 614 16.12 16.76 -23.16
CA SER A 614 14.77 16.55 -23.67
C SER A 614 13.71 16.95 -22.65
N SER A 615 12.65 17.62 -23.12
CA SER A 615 11.48 17.97 -22.28
C SER A 615 10.84 16.74 -21.62
N GLU A 616 10.97 15.54 -22.18
CA GLU A 616 10.50 14.30 -21.53
C GLU A 616 11.26 14.00 -20.23
N ILE A 617 12.57 14.26 -20.20
CA ILE A 617 13.38 14.10 -18.99
C ILE A 617 12.97 15.17 -17.97
N VAL A 618 12.88 16.43 -18.40
CA VAL A 618 12.49 17.58 -17.55
C VAL A 618 11.12 17.37 -16.89
N ARG A 619 10.21 16.70 -17.60
CA ARG A 619 8.86 16.40 -17.11
C ARG A 619 8.76 15.13 -16.29
N SER A 620 9.78 14.27 -16.34
CA SER A 620 9.77 13.02 -15.60
C SER A 620 9.68 13.26 -14.11
N MET A 621 8.99 12.36 -13.41
CA MET A 621 8.84 12.42 -11.96
C MET A 621 10.20 12.50 -11.22
N PRO A 622 11.25 11.76 -11.61
CA PRO A 622 12.57 11.89 -10.99
C PRO A 622 13.21 13.28 -11.11
N TRP A 623 13.18 13.87 -12.32
CA TRP A 623 13.70 15.22 -12.54
C TRP A 623 12.96 16.24 -11.69
N LYS A 624 11.62 16.12 -11.69
CA LYS A 624 10.77 17.02 -10.92
C LYS A 624 10.98 16.85 -9.43
N LEU A 625 11.14 15.64 -8.86
CA LEU A 625 11.13 15.39 -7.39
C LEU A 625 12.46 15.22 -6.70
N TYR A 626 13.29 14.34 -7.26
CA TYR A 626 14.39 13.74 -6.52
C TYR A 626 15.72 14.35 -6.91
N TRP A 627 15.82 14.77 -8.17
CA TRP A 627 17.06 15.29 -8.71
C TRP A 627 17.23 16.75 -8.32
N THR A 628 18.49 17.17 -8.25
CA THR A 628 18.89 18.56 -8.09
C THR A 628 19.68 18.99 -9.32
N PRO A 629 19.05 19.13 -10.50
CA PRO A 629 19.77 19.16 -11.77
C PRO A 629 20.82 20.28 -11.85
N SER A 630 20.59 21.43 -11.20
CA SER A 630 21.54 22.54 -11.12
C SER A 630 22.88 22.16 -10.45
N ILE A 631 22.90 21.11 -9.63
CA ILE A 631 24.08 20.62 -8.92
C ILE A 631 24.54 19.29 -9.51
N SER A 632 23.62 18.37 -9.74
CA SER A 632 23.91 16.97 -9.98
C SER A 632 23.87 16.56 -11.46
N VAL A 633 23.41 17.41 -12.38
CA VAL A 633 23.30 17.05 -13.81
C VAL A 633 23.89 18.11 -14.72
N ILE A 634 23.48 19.37 -14.56
CA ILE A 634 23.77 20.49 -15.46
C ILE A 634 25.25 20.92 -15.41
N PRO A 635 25.95 20.96 -14.26
CA PRO A 635 27.35 21.41 -14.25
C PRO A 635 28.25 20.43 -15.00
N GLN A 636 28.94 20.89 -16.05
CA GLN A 636 29.83 20.08 -16.88
C GLN A 636 31.23 20.72 -16.97
N GLN A 637 32.21 19.99 -17.49
CA GLN A 637 33.56 20.50 -17.74
C GLN A 637 33.52 21.71 -18.69
N GLU A 638 34.53 22.58 -18.58
CA GLU A 638 34.65 23.77 -19.42
C GLU A 638 34.53 23.44 -20.92
N GLY A 639 33.70 24.20 -21.63
CA GLY A 639 33.40 24.00 -23.05
C GLY A 639 32.25 23.04 -23.34
N TYR A 640 31.67 22.38 -22.32
CA TYR A 640 30.51 21.51 -22.45
C TYR A 640 29.32 22.08 -21.67
N THR A 641 28.14 22.07 -22.27
CA THR A 641 26.94 22.68 -21.66
C THR A 641 25.72 21.86 -22.00
N LEU A 642 24.98 21.49 -20.96
CA LEU A 642 23.62 20.98 -21.09
C LEU A 642 22.63 22.15 -20.98
N THR A 643 21.72 22.23 -21.94
CA THR A 643 20.69 23.27 -22.00
C THR A 643 19.32 22.64 -21.75
N VAL A 644 18.55 23.18 -20.81
CA VAL A 644 17.20 22.69 -20.52
C VAL A 644 16.24 23.18 -21.58
N GLU A 645 15.60 22.28 -22.31
CA GLU A 645 14.55 22.61 -23.27
C GLU A 645 13.18 22.45 -22.61
N HIS A 646 12.58 23.57 -22.23
CA HIS A 646 11.22 23.59 -21.72
C HIS A 646 10.21 23.46 -22.85
N TYR A 647 9.13 22.76 -22.57
CA TYR A 647 8.00 22.79 -23.47
C TYR A 647 7.38 24.18 -23.53
N ILE A 648 6.90 24.55 -24.71
CA ILE A 648 6.26 25.84 -24.97
C ILE A 648 4.76 25.59 -25.18
N SER A 649 3.91 26.18 -24.34
CA SER A 649 2.46 26.13 -24.50
C SER A 649 2.03 26.71 -25.85
N THR A 650 1.05 26.05 -26.45
CA THR A 650 0.50 26.37 -27.76
C THR A 650 -0.99 26.72 -27.70
N ASP A 651 -1.71 26.26 -26.68
CA ASP A 651 -3.12 26.57 -26.43
C ASP A 651 -3.29 27.45 -25.18
N TYR A 652 -3.87 28.64 -25.36
CA TYR A 652 -4.20 29.58 -24.28
C TYR A 652 -5.71 29.76 -24.12
N SER A 653 -6.53 28.89 -24.73
CA SER A 653 -8.00 29.00 -24.72
C SER A 653 -8.63 28.96 -23.32
N LYS A 654 -7.91 28.35 -22.36
CA LYS A 654 -8.27 28.21 -20.95
C LYS A 654 -7.75 29.33 -20.07
N ASP A 655 -6.92 30.21 -20.60
CA ASP A 655 -6.31 31.30 -19.87
C ASP A 655 -7.38 32.28 -19.35
N GLY A 656 -7.36 32.57 -18.05
CA GLY A 656 -8.33 33.41 -17.37
C GLY A 656 -9.64 32.73 -16.97
N GLU A 657 -9.80 31.42 -17.18
CA GLU A 657 -11.01 30.71 -16.75
C GLU A 657 -11.17 30.73 -15.22
N VAL A 658 -12.30 31.23 -14.73
CA VAL A 658 -12.61 31.35 -13.30
C VAL A 658 -13.49 30.19 -12.84
N LYS A 659 -13.08 29.50 -11.77
CA LYS A 659 -13.86 28.44 -11.09
C LYS A 659 -14.02 28.79 -9.62
N GLN A 660 -15.25 28.80 -9.11
CA GLN A 660 -15.51 28.93 -7.67
C GLN A 660 -15.40 27.55 -7.02
N LEU A 661 -14.37 27.37 -6.19
CA LEU A 661 -14.09 26.09 -5.50
C LEU A 661 -14.87 25.96 -4.19
N HIS A 662 -15.12 27.09 -3.51
CA HIS A 662 -15.92 27.13 -2.28
C HIS A 662 -16.66 28.47 -2.15
N LYS A 663 -17.85 28.43 -1.57
CA LYS A 663 -18.73 29.59 -1.42
C LYS A 663 -19.10 29.78 0.05
N ALA A 664 -18.98 31.01 0.52
CA ALA A 664 -19.34 31.39 1.87
C ALA A 664 -20.85 31.26 2.09
N THR A 665 -21.22 30.80 3.28
CA THR A 665 -22.60 30.73 3.76
C THR A 665 -22.84 31.66 4.96
N LYS A 666 -21.79 32.32 5.48
CA LYS A 666 -21.86 33.30 6.57
C LYS A 666 -21.01 34.54 6.32
N GLY A 667 -21.38 35.62 7.01
CA GLY A 667 -20.69 36.91 6.96
C GLY A 667 -20.68 37.54 5.57
N ASN A 668 -19.75 38.45 5.36
CA ASN A 668 -19.57 39.16 4.10
C ASN A 668 -18.99 38.31 2.95
N GLY A 669 -18.49 37.10 3.25
CA GLY A 669 -17.71 36.29 2.31
C GLY A 669 -16.28 36.83 2.13
N ILE A 670 -15.30 36.09 2.66
CA ILE A 670 -13.88 36.43 2.57
C ILE A 670 -13.32 35.81 1.29
N ASP A 671 -13.01 36.65 0.30
CA ASP A 671 -12.52 36.17 -0.99
C ASP A 671 -11.02 35.87 -0.99
N ILE A 672 -10.68 34.64 -1.33
CA ILE A 672 -9.32 34.16 -1.61
C ILE A 672 -9.27 33.70 -3.08
N VAL A 673 -8.22 34.09 -3.79
CA VAL A 673 -7.98 33.67 -5.17
C VAL A 673 -6.75 32.78 -5.23
N ILE A 674 -6.88 31.59 -5.79
CA ILE A 674 -5.80 30.65 -6.06
C ILE A 674 -5.43 30.76 -7.54
N LEU A 675 -4.15 30.96 -7.83
CA LEU A 675 -3.56 30.97 -9.16
C LEU A 675 -2.51 29.86 -9.23
N GLY A 676 -2.33 29.22 -10.39
CA GLY A 676 -1.19 28.35 -10.62
C GLY A 676 -0.16 29.00 -11.53
N ASP A 677 1.12 28.77 -11.26
CA ASP A 677 2.23 29.19 -12.14
C ASP A 677 3.13 28.01 -12.50
N ALA A 678 3.84 28.13 -13.63
CA ALA A 678 4.60 27.03 -14.24
C ALA A 678 3.75 25.81 -14.64
N PHE A 679 2.45 26.01 -14.86
CA PHE A 679 1.56 25.02 -15.46
C PHE A 679 1.35 25.33 -16.95
N VAL A 680 1.73 24.40 -17.81
CA VAL A 680 1.56 24.54 -19.26
C VAL A 680 0.19 24.07 -19.73
N ASP A 681 -0.17 24.39 -20.97
CA ASP A 681 -1.46 24.03 -21.58
C ASP A 681 -1.82 22.54 -21.43
N LYS A 682 -0.85 21.63 -21.59
CA LYS A 682 -1.05 20.19 -21.39
C LYS A 682 -1.44 19.79 -19.97
N GLU A 683 -0.82 20.42 -18.96
CA GLU A 683 -1.12 20.16 -17.55
C GLU A 683 -2.46 20.79 -17.13
N ILE A 684 -2.97 21.74 -17.92
CA ILE A 684 -4.33 22.26 -17.77
C ILE A 684 -5.33 21.29 -18.41
N GLU A 685 -5.02 20.77 -19.61
CA GLU A 685 -5.86 19.81 -20.34
C GLU A 685 -6.01 18.47 -19.62
N ASP A 686 -4.94 17.93 -19.05
CA ASP A 686 -4.94 16.61 -18.39
C ASP A 686 -5.51 16.64 -16.95
N GLY A 687 -5.89 17.82 -16.45
CA GLY A 687 -6.48 18.01 -15.12
C GLY A 687 -5.47 18.17 -13.98
N THR A 688 -4.16 18.14 -14.26
CA THR A 688 -3.09 18.40 -13.28
C THR A 688 -3.34 19.73 -12.58
N TYR A 689 -3.44 20.84 -13.31
CA TYR A 689 -3.71 22.17 -12.74
C TYR A 689 -4.88 22.18 -11.75
N ALA A 690 -6.03 21.62 -12.16
CA ALA A 690 -7.24 21.59 -11.35
C ALA A 690 -7.03 20.85 -10.03
N LYS A 691 -6.32 19.71 -10.08
CA LYS A 691 -5.98 18.93 -8.88
C LYS A 691 -5.08 19.71 -7.92
N ALA A 692 -4.14 20.51 -8.41
CA ALA A 692 -3.30 21.35 -7.55
C ALA A 692 -4.13 22.42 -6.84
N MET A 693 -5.00 23.10 -7.58
CA MET A 693 -5.82 24.17 -7.00
C MET A 693 -6.78 23.63 -5.94
N GLU A 694 -7.39 22.47 -6.19
CA GLU A 694 -8.25 21.78 -5.22
C GLU A 694 -7.46 21.36 -3.98
N LYS A 695 -6.26 20.82 -4.15
CA LYS A 695 -5.39 20.47 -3.02
C LYS A 695 -4.94 21.68 -2.21
N ALA A 696 -4.57 22.78 -2.86
CA ALA A 696 -4.21 24.01 -2.19
C ALA A 696 -5.36 24.54 -1.32
N MET A 697 -6.60 24.45 -1.81
CA MET A 697 -7.80 24.76 -1.03
C MET A 697 -7.99 23.80 0.15
N GLU A 698 -7.83 22.49 -0.05
CA GLU A 698 -7.90 21.50 1.05
C GLU A 698 -6.92 21.84 2.15
N PHE A 699 -5.66 22.14 1.79
CA PHE A 699 -4.65 22.56 2.75
C PHE A 699 -5.04 23.86 3.44
N PHE A 700 -5.47 24.88 2.71
CA PHE A 700 -5.91 26.13 3.32
C PHE A 700 -6.96 25.91 4.43
N PHE A 701 -7.90 24.97 4.25
CA PHE A 701 -8.91 24.60 5.26
C PHE A 701 -8.50 23.50 6.24
N ALA A 702 -7.25 23.06 6.27
CA ALA A 702 -6.79 21.96 7.11
C ALA A 702 -6.06 22.41 8.39
N VAL A 703 -5.91 23.72 8.61
CA VAL A 703 -5.28 24.28 9.82
C VAL A 703 -6.23 25.21 10.56
N GLU A 704 -6.21 25.16 11.88
CA GLU A 704 -7.02 26.07 12.71
C GLU A 704 -6.36 27.45 12.84
N PRO A 705 -7.15 28.54 12.91
CA PRO A 705 -8.62 28.60 12.90
C PRO A 705 -9.33 28.50 11.55
N ILE A 706 -8.61 28.48 10.43
CA ILE A 706 -9.24 28.55 9.09
C ILE A 706 -10.23 27.38 8.88
N ALA A 707 -9.87 26.18 9.37
CA ALA A 707 -10.71 24.98 9.29
C ALA A 707 -12.10 25.18 9.92
N SER A 708 -12.15 25.64 11.17
CA SER A 708 -13.40 25.86 11.90
C SER A 708 -14.28 26.99 11.31
N PHE A 709 -13.68 27.93 10.58
CA PHE A 709 -14.38 29.08 10.00
C PHE A 709 -14.56 29.01 8.49
N LYS A 710 -14.46 27.81 7.89
CA LYS A 710 -14.61 27.57 6.45
C LYS A 710 -15.84 28.22 5.82
N GLU A 711 -16.96 28.28 6.53
CA GLU A 711 -18.22 28.88 6.08
C GLU A 711 -18.18 30.39 5.79
N TYR A 712 -17.12 31.09 6.21
CA TYR A 712 -16.93 32.52 5.96
C TYR A 712 -16.16 32.83 4.67
N PHE A 713 -15.61 31.82 3.98
CA PHE A 713 -14.69 32.03 2.84
C PHE A 713 -15.36 31.77 1.49
N ASN A 714 -15.03 32.60 0.50
CA ASN A 714 -15.18 32.28 -0.91
C ASN A 714 -13.79 31.94 -1.47
N ILE A 715 -13.63 30.78 -2.10
CA ILE A 715 -12.37 30.39 -2.74
C ILE A 715 -12.61 30.28 -4.24
N TYR A 716 -11.80 30.99 -5.01
CA TYR A 716 -11.82 30.95 -6.47
C TYR A 716 -10.47 30.45 -6.97
N SER A 717 -10.46 29.67 -8.05
CA SER A 717 -9.25 29.45 -8.85
C SER A 717 -9.40 30.17 -10.18
N VAL A 718 -8.38 30.93 -10.59
CA VAL A 718 -8.31 31.52 -11.95
C VAL A 718 -7.18 30.86 -12.70
N THR A 719 -7.47 30.30 -13.86
CA THR A 719 -6.50 29.57 -14.69
C THR A 719 -5.50 30.55 -15.30
N ALA A 720 -4.21 30.29 -15.13
CA ALA A 720 -3.14 31.02 -15.81
C ALA A 720 -2.25 30.03 -16.57
N VAL A 721 -2.24 30.14 -17.89
CA VAL A 721 -1.48 29.25 -18.77
C VAL A 721 -0.05 29.79 -18.85
N SER A 722 0.91 29.08 -18.27
CA SER A 722 2.32 29.44 -18.40
C SER A 722 2.85 29.10 -19.78
N LYS A 723 3.74 29.93 -20.32
CA LYS A 723 4.41 29.61 -21.58
C LYS A 723 5.36 28.42 -21.43
N ASN A 724 6.00 28.26 -20.28
CA ASN A 724 6.88 27.14 -19.96
C ASN A 724 6.58 26.54 -18.58
N ASP A 725 6.95 25.27 -18.39
CA ASP A 725 6.75 24.46 -17.17
C ASP A 725 7.94 24.48 -16.20
N GLY A 726 8.93 25.35 -16.44
CA GLY A 726 10.09 25.53 -15.56
C GLY A 726 10.18 26.94 -14.99
N ILE A 727 10.93 27.09 -13.91
CA ILE A 727 11.24 28.38 -13.26
C ILE A 727 12.75 28.69 -13.23
N GLU A 728 13.53 27.89 -13.94
CA GLU A 728 14.98 28.00 -14.13
C GLU A 728 15.39 28.62 -15.48
N GLY A 729 16.61 29.14 -15.55
CA GLY A 729 17.23 29.59 -16.79
C GLY A 729 16.43 30.67 -17.54
N SER A 730 16.08 30.39 -18.79
CA SER A 730 15.33 31.30 -19.68
C SER A 730 13.82 31.01 -19.71
N SER A 731 13.29 30.26 -18.75
CA SER A 731 11.87 29.95 -18.70
C SER A 731 11.00 31.21 -18.57
N SER A 732 9.77 31.12 -19.07
CA SER A 732 8.79 32.20 -19.03
C SER A 732 7.48 31.65 -18.50
N THR A 733 7.22 31.83 -17.22
CA THR A 733 5.94 31.44 -16.60
C THR A 733 4.90 32.55 -16.70
N ALA A 734 3.66 32.30 -16.28
CA ALA A 734 2.57 33.29 -16.36
C ALA A 734 2.83 34.53 -15.48
N PHE A 735 3.55 34.35 -14.36
CA PHE A 735 3.86 35.43 -13.41
C PHE A 735 5.35 35.75 -13.29
N GLY A 736 6.17 35.22 -14.20
CA GLY A 736 7.61 35.44 -14.22
C GLY A 736 8.32 34.85 -12.99
N THR A 737 7.81 33.74 -12.46
CA THR A 737 8.41 33.07 -11.31
C THR A 737 9.79 32.54 -11.62
N LYS A 738 10.74 32.82 -10.73
CA LYS A 738 12.13 32.36 -10.81
C LYS A 738 12.63 31.95 -9.43
N TYR A 739 13.69 31.14 -9.36
CA TYR A 739 14.38 30.95 -8.08
C TYR A 739 15.05 32.24 -7.60
N ASP A 740 14.97 32.50 -6.30
CA ASP A 740 15.65 33.62 -5.66
C ASP A 740 17.18 33.51 -5.91
N PRO A 741 17.82 34.52 -6.51
CA PRO A 741 19.25 34.49 -6.82
C PRO A 741 20.17 34.36 -5.60
N ALA A 742 19.71 34.75 -4.40
CA ALA A 742 20.48 34.74 -3.18
C ALA A 742 20.45 33.39 -2.45
N THR A 743 19.37 32.61 -2.63
CA THR A 743 19.17 31.33 -1.92
C THR A 743 19.09 30.13 -2.85
N ASP A 744 18.72 30.32 -4.12
CA ASP A 744 18.48 29.28 -5.15
C ASP A 744 17.46 28.21 -4.71
N LEU A 745 16.61 28.53 -3.73
CA LEU A 745 15.74 27.56 -3.04
C LEU A 745 14.26 27.97 -3.00
N ALA A 746 13.94 29.26 -3.05
CA ALA A 746 12.55 29.73 -3.00
C ALA A 746 12.08 30.26 -4.36
N PRO A 747 10.87 29.88 -4.84
CA PRO A 747 10.24 30.51 -5.99
C PRO A 747 9.81 31.93 -5.62
N HIS A 748 10.22 32.87 -6.45
CA HIS A 748 9.96 34.29 -6.32
C HIS A 748 9.20 34.80 -7.54
N ILE A 749 8.04 35.41 -7.31
CA ILE A 749 7.20 36.00 -8.36
C ILE A 749 7.78 37.36 -8.73
N THR A 750 8.07 37.58 -10.00
CA THR A 750 8.60 38.87 -10.47
C THR A 750 7.54 39.81 -11.04
N ASP A 751 6.36 39.30 -11.46
CA ASP A 751 5.23 40.10 -11.95
C ASP A 751 4.00 40.01 -11.04
N HIS A 752 4.07 40.70 -9.89
CA HIS A 752 2.91 40.82 -8.97
C HIS A 752 1.70 41.51 -9.60
N ASP A 753 1.89 42.34 -10.62
CA ASP A 753 0.79 43.00 -11.30
C ASP A 753 0.02 42.01 -12.20
N ALA A 754 0.69 41.01 -12.77
CA ALA A 754 0.02 39.89 -13.44
C ALA A 754 -0.89 39.15 -12.48
N CYS A 755 -0.41 38.76 -11.29
CA CYS A 755 -1.23 38.09 -10.29
C CYS A 755 -2.52 38.88 -9.99
N LYS A 756 -2.40 40.20 -9.79
CA LYS A 756 -3.56 41.08 -9.55
C LYS A 756 -4.50 41.17 -10.75
N ARG A 757 -3.97 41.21 -11.98
CA ARG A 757 -4.78 41.20 -13.22
C ARG A 757 -5.62 39.93 -13.32
N TYR A 758 -5.03 38.76 -13.09
CA TYR A 758 -5.78 37.50 -13.09
C TYR A 758 -6.80 37.45 -11.94
N ALA A 759 -6.41 37.86 -10.73
CA ALA A 759 -7.35 37.91 -9.63
C ALA A 759 -8.57 38.78 -9.93
N SER A 760 -8.38 39.92 -10.61
CA SER A 760 -9.46 40.83 -11.00
C SER A 760 -10.49 40.26 -11.98
N MET A 761 -10.24 39.08 -12.57
CA MET A 761 -11.23 38.35 -13.37
C MET A 761 -12.38 37.78 -12.52
N VAL A 762 -12.18 37.64 -11.21
CA VAL A 762 -13.27 37.32 -10.28
C VAL A 762 -14.08 38.58 -10.02
N GLU A 763 -15.19 38.73 -10.74
CA GLU A 763 -16.05 39.91 -10.64
C GLU A 763 -16.56 40.17 -9.21
N ASN A 764 -16.58 41.45 -8.82
CA ASN A 764 -17.08 41.92 -7.51
C ASN A 764 -16.33 41.39 -6.28
N SER A 765 -15.16 40.77 -6.45
CA SER A 765 -14.36 40.30 -5.34
C SER A 765 -13.47 41.40 -4.74
N LYS A 766 -13.24 41.33 -3.42
CA LYS A 766 -12.34 42.23 -2.69
C LYS A 766 -10.91 41.67 -2.53
N HIS A 767 -10.64 40.52 -3.14
CA HIS A 767 -9.35 39.82 -3.27
C HIS A 767 -8.41 39.97 -2.05
N ARG A 768 -8.70 39.33 -0.91
CA ARG A 768 -7.92 39.58 0.32
C ARG A 768 -6.57 38.89 0.35
N LEU A 769 -6.46 37.76 -0.35
CA LEU A 769 -5.24 37.00 -0.53
C LEU A 769 -5.24 36.38 -1.92
N ILE A 770 -4.11 36.50 -2.61
CA ILE A 770 -3.82 35.75 -3.82
C ILE A 770 -2.80 34.67 -3.46
N MET A 771 -3.19 33.41 -3.59
CA MET A 771 -2.33 32.24 -3.40
C MET A 771 -1.81 31.78 -4.74
N VAL A 772 -0.53 32.01 -5.02
CA VAL A 772 0.12 31.47 -6.22
C VAL A 772 0.78 30.14 -5.87
N ILE A 773 0.30 29.10 -6.54
CA ILE A 773 0.75 27.73 -6.40
C ILE A 773 1.70 27.43 -7.56
N VAL A 774 2.97 27.18 -7.25
CA VAL A 774 3.99 26.98 -8.27
C VAL A 774 4.21 25.48 -8.50
N ASN A 775 4.20 25.06 -9.76
CA ASN A 775 4.50 23.69 -10.20
C ASN A 775 6.00 23.35 -10.05
N THR A 776 6.50 23.31 -8.82
CA THR A 776 7.88 22.95 -8.49
C THR A 776 7.94 22.17 -7.19
N VAL A 777 9.01 21.39 -7.01
CA VAL A 777 9.28 20.65 -5.77
C VAL A 777 10.31 21.34 -4.90
N ILE A 778 11.06 22.31 -5.43
CA ILE A 778 12.15 22.93 -4.66
C ILE A 778 11.52 23.66 -3.48
N GLY A 779 12.02 23.34 -2.29
CA GLY A 779 11.43 23.77 -1.04
C GLY A 779 11.81 25.21 -0.69
N GLY A 780 10.80 26.06 -0.59
CA GLY A 780 10.91 27.46 -0.18
C GLY A 780 9.66 28.20 -0.65
N GLY A 781 9.24 29.23 0.07
CA GLY A 781 8.04 30.02 -0.23
C GLY A 781 8.36 31.49 -0.06
N THR A 782 7.49 32.35 -0.58
CA THR A 782 7.61 33.80 -0.37
C THR A 782 6.24 34.43 -0.22
N CYS A 783 6.14 35.53 0.52
CA CYS A 783 4.90 36.29 0.62
C CYS A 783 5.15 37.80 0.54
N SER A 784 4.41 38.47 -0.33
CA SER A 784 4.29 39.92 -0.36
C SER A 784 3.11 40.34 0.50
N ILE A 785 3.40 40.91 1.68
CA ILE A 785 2.38 41.30 2.67
C ILE A 785 1.86 42.71 2.38
N SER A 786 0.54 42.88 2.37
CA SER A 786 -0.10 44.19 2.22
C SER A 786 -1.42 44.24 2.98
N THR A 787 -1.79 45.43 3.46
CA THR A 787 -3.09 45.65 4.12
C THR A 787 -4.27 45.58 3.16
N ASP A 788 -4.02 45.68 1.85
CA ASP A 788 -5.05 45.63 0.81
C ASP A 788 -5.19 44.21 0.22
N ILE A 789 -4.15 43.75 -0.50
CA ILE A 789 -4.05 42.45 -1.14
C ILE A 789 -2.66 41.87 -0.92
N SER A 790 -2.56 40.78 -0.16
CA SER A 790 -1.31 40.00 -0.05
C SER A 790 -1.20 38.98 -1.18
N ILE A 791 0.03 38.64 -1.57
CA ILE A 791 0.33 37.61 -2.57
C ILE A 791 1.30 36.62 -1.95
N SER A 792 0.86 35.37 -1.75
CA SER A 792 1.73 34.29 -1.32
C SER A 792 2.16 33.43 -2.52
N CYS A 793 3.37 32.89 -2.44
CA CYS A 793 3.96 32.00 -3.42
C CYS A 793 4.39 30.73 -2.68
N SER A 794 3.78 29.60 -3.03
CA SER A 794 4.08 28.33 -2.40
C SER A 794 4.24 27.23 -3.46
N PRO A 795 5.31 26.42 -3.40
CA PRO A 795 5.44 25.23 -4.22
C PRO A 795 4.39 24.21 -3.79
N LEU A 796 3.74 23.59 -4.77
CA LEU A 796 2.87 22.43 -4.53
C LEU A 796 3.01 21.47 -5.70
N PRO A 797 3.89 20.46 -5.59
CA PRO A 797 4.01 19.47 -6.63
C PRO A 797 2.78 18.55 -6.62
N ILE A 798 2.26 18.25 -7.81
CA ILE A 798 1.19 17.26 -7.96
C ILE A 798 1.83 15.91 -8.17
N ILE A 799 2.33 15.34 -7.09
CA ILE A 799 2.93 14.02 -7.12
C ILE A 799 2.46 13.29 -5.87
N ASP A 800 2.33 11.97 -5.95
CA ASP A 800 1.55 11.08 -5.09
C ASP A 800 1.46 11.50 -3.59
N ASP A 801 0.36 11.10 -2.93
CA ASP A 801 -0.05 11.61 -1.61
C ASP A 801 1.04 11.58 -0.51
N ARG A 802 2.14 10.85 -0.71
CA ARG A 802 3.26 10.66 0.23
C ARG A 802 4.19 11.87 0.34
N GLY A 803 4.24 12.76 -0.66
CA GLY A 803 5.16 13.91 -0.70
C GLY A 803 4.60 15.24 -0.19
N MET A 804 3.28 15.34 0.05
CA MET A 804 2.60 16.64 0.13
C MET A 804 2.72 17.35 1.49
N TYR A 805 3.11 16.64 2.55
CA TYR A 805 3.13 17.16 3.92
C TYR A 805 4.15 18.30 4.12
N ARG A 806 5.30 18.23 3.44
CA ARG A 806 6.33 19.30 3.49
C ARG A 806 5.80 20.61 2.89
N TYR A 807 5.03 20.52 1.81
CA TYR A 807 4.50 21.66 1.08
C TYR A 807 3.29 22.29 1.78
N GLN A 808 2.53 21.48 2.50
CA GLN A 808 1.41 21.91 3.33
C GLN A 808 1.85 22.94 4.39
N ASN A 809 2.89 22.64 5.17
CA ASN A 809 3.38 23.57 6.20
C ASN A 809 3.88 24.89 5.62
N LEU A 810 4.52 24.83 4.45
CA LEU A 810 4.98 26.03 3.77
C LEU A 810 3.81 26.88 3.27
N LEU A 811 2.76 26.27 2.74
CA LEU A 811 1.53 26.97 2.40
C LEU A 811 0.92 27.64 3.64
N TYR A 812 0.92 26.98 4.80
CA TYR A 812 0.43 27.59 6.04
C TYR A 812 1.26 28.81 6.45
N HIS A 813 2.58 28.68 6.42
CA HIS A 813 3.50 29.76 6.74
C HIS A 813 3.29 30.98 5.82
N GLU A 814 3.34 30.78 4.51
CA GLU A 814 3.27 31.86 3.53
C GLU A 814 1.86 32.41 3.33
N ALA A 815 0.88 31.54 3.09
CA ALA A 815 -0.47 31.97 2.73
C ALA A 815 -1.27 32.40 3.97
N ILE A 816 -1.20 31.64 5.06
CA ILE A 816 -2.02 31.89 6.25
C ILE A 816 -1.29 32.80 7.24
N GLY A 817 -0.05 32.49 7.57
CA GLY A 817 0.77 33.28 8.49
C GLY A 817 1.03 34.70 7.96
N HIS A 818 1.79 34.78 6.87
CA HIS A 818 2.12 36.07 6.25
C HIS A 818 0.95 36.66 5.45
N GLY A 819 0.41 35.92 4.48
CA GLY A 819 -0.53 36.45 3.50
C GLY A 819 -1.86 36.90 4.12
N PHE A 820 -2.48 36.01 4.89
CA PHE A 820 -3.79 36.25 5.48
C PHE A 820 -3.70 37.02 6.81
N ALA A 821 -2.88 36.54 7.75
CA ALA A 821 -2.80 37.07 9.11
C ALA A 821 -1.72 38.14 9.33
N MET A 822 -0.90 38.44 8.31
CA MET A 822 0.11 39.51 8.33
C MET A 822 1.17 39.36 9.44
N MET A 823 1.54 38.12 9.75
CA MET A 823 2.61 37.80 10.70
C MET A 823 4.00 38.03 10.09
N HIS A 824 5.03 38.05 10.92
CA HIS A 824 6.44 38.05 10.52
C HIS A 824 7.11 36.73 10.93
N ASP A 825 8.25 36.39 10.32
CA ASP A 825 9.08 35.25 10.72
C ASP A 825 9.52 35.29 12.18
N GLU A 826 9.48 34.13 12.85
CA GLU A 826 9.97 33.90 14.20
C GLU A 826 11.35 33.21 14.23
N TYR A 827 11.93 32.92 13.07
CA TYR A 827 13.35 32.60 12.94
C TYR A 827 14.16 33.84 12.59
N TYR A 828 15.42 33.88 13.00
CA TYR A 828 16.34 34.93 12.60
C TYR A 828 17.17 34.48 11.40
N TYR A 829 17.29 35.35 10.40
CA TYR A 829 18.21 35.20 9.28
C TYR A 829 19.26 36.31 9.27
N ASN A 830 19.12 37.31 10.16
CA ASN A 830 20.13 38.33 10.41
C ASN A 830 20.85 38.05 11.73
N ALA A 831 22.17 37.79 11.65
CA ALA A 831 23.00 37.49 12.82
C ALA A 831 23.35 38.73 13.66
N MET A 832 23.08 39.93 13.15
CA MET A 832 23.31 41.19 13.86
C MET A 832 22.10 41.57 14.73
N PRO A 833 22.29 42.44 15.75
CA PRO A 833 21.17 43.06 16.46
C PRO A 833 20.32 43.92 15.52
N MET A 834 19.03 44.06 15.84
CA MET A 834 18.15 44.94 15.07
C MET A 834 18.61 46.40 15.18
N PRO A 835 18.84 47.10 14.06
CA PRO A 835 19.22 48.52 14.10
C PRO A 835 18.10 49.43 14.61
N ASP A 836 18.44 50.52 15.30
CA ASP A 836 17.46 51.48 15.84
C ASP A 836 16.46 52.01 14.81
N TYR A 837 16.92 52.32 13.58
CA TYR A 837 16.05 52.82 12.52
C TYR A 837 15.02 51.78 12.02
N MET A 838 15.27 50.48 12.26
CA MET A 838 14.32 49.41 11.93
C MET A 838 13.23 49.29 13.00
N ILE A 839 13.50 49.68 14.26
CA ILE A 839 12.50 49.69 15.33
C ILE A 839 11.32 50.60 14.94
N ASP A 840 11.61 51.84 14.50
CA ASP A 840 10.58 52.80 14.09
C ASP A 840 9.70 52.26 12.95
N ASN A 841 10.32 51.63 11.94
CA ASN A 841 9.60 51.03 10.82
C ASN A 841 8.71 49.88 11.28
N PHE A 842 9.22 49.04 12.18
CA PHE A 842 8.51 47.91 12.73
C PHE A 842 7.32 48.35 13.59
N GLU A 843 7.51 49.28 14.52
CA GLU A 843 6.43 49.82 15.36
C GLU A 843 5.35 50.51 14.53
N ASN A 844 5.73 51.21 13.47
CA ASN A 844 4.77 51.81 12.54
C ASN A 844 3.98 50.75 11.75
N ALA A 845 4.58 49.60 11.44
CA ALA A 845 3.85 48.47 10.86
C ALA A 845 2.88 47.85 11.87
N GLN A 846 3.27 47.71 13.15
CA GLN A 846 2.39 47.22 14.22
C GLN A 846 1.18 48.13 14.46
N LYS A 847 1.35 49.45 14.40
CA LYS A 847 0.24 50.42 14.46
C LYS A 847 -0.80 50.22 13.34
N ARG A 848 -0.39 49.61 12.22
CA ARG A 848 -1.25 49.26 11.09
C ARG A 848 -1.80 47.83 11.17
N GLY A 849 -1.46 47.09 12.22
CA GLY A 849 -1.92 45.73 12.47
C GLY A 849 -1.03 44.62 11.91
N LEU A 850 0.20 44.92 11.46
CA LEU A 850 1.13 43.92 10.94
C LEU A 850 2.08 43.43 12.04
N TYR A 851 2.63 42.23 11.87
CA TYR A 851 3.77 41.69 12.65
C TYR A 851 3.51 41.62 14.16
N LEU A 852 2.26 41.37 14.55
CA LEU A 852 1.84 41.32 15.95
C LEU A 852 2.23 39.99 16.65
N ASN A 853 2.90 39.07 15.96
CA ASN A 853 3.43 37.84 16.55
C ASN A 853 4.87 37.98 17.08
N ILE A 854 5.54 39.10 16.77
CA ILE A 854 6.87 39.45 17.31
C ILE A 854 6.85 40.84 17.96
N SER A 855 7.86 41.19 18.75
CA SER A 855 7.93 42.45 19.49
C SER A 855 9.35 42.98 19.65
N THR A 856 9.50 44.28 19.86
CA THR A 856 10.79 44.94 20.16
C THR A 856 11.00 45.17 21.66
N THR A 857 9.99 44.90 22.49
CA THR A 857 10.08 44.95 23.95
C THR A 857 10.16 43.55 24.54
N ASN A 858 10.94 43.40 25.63
CA ASN A 858 10.98 42.17 26.42
C ASN A 858 10.03 42.20 27.62
N ASN A 859 9.27 43.28 27.81
CA ASN A 859 8.35 43.41 28.93
C ASN A 859 7.09 42.54 28.70
N PRO A 860 6.84 41.51 29.53
CA PRO A 860 5.69 40.61 29.38
C PRO A 860 4.32 41.31 29.39
N ASP A 861 4.22 42.48 30.01
CA ASP A 861 2.96 43.23 30.09
C ASP A 861 2.70 44.10 28.85
N GLU A 862 3.73 44.36 28.04
CA GLU A 862 3.68 45.27 26.88
C GLU A 862 3.71 44.54 25.52
N VAL A 863 4.12 43.28 25.49
CA VAL A 863 4.12 42.49 24.24
C VAL A 863 2.69 42.30 23.70
N PRO A 864 2.49 42.22 22.37
CA PRO A 864 1.16 42.06 21.78
C PRO A 864 0.37 40.83 22.25
N TRP A 865 1.07 39.83 22.80
CA TRP A 865 0.49 38.58 23.32
C TRP A 865 0.43 38.50 24.85
N SER A 866 0.55 39.64 25.56
CA SER A 866 0.56 39.69 27.04
C SER A 866 -0.65 39.03 27.70
N TYR A 867 -1.82 39.08 27.04
CA TYR A 867 -3.03 38.37 27.47
C TYR A 867 -2.80 36.86 27.62
N PHE A 868 -2.06 36.25 26.69
CA PHE A 868 -1.84 34.81 26.64
C PHE A 868 -0.86 34.33 27.71
N LEU A 869 0.14 35.15 28.04
CA LEU A 869 1.13 34.84 29.09
C LEU A 869 0.49 34.69 30.47
N ASN A 870 -0.60 35.42 30.72
CA ASN A 870 -1.26 35.47 32.01
C ASN A 870 -2.57 34.64 32.06
N ASN A 871 -2.90 33.92 30.98
CA ASN A 871 -4.14 33.17 30.89
C ASN A 871 -3.87 31.66 31.05
N PRO A 872 -4.39 31.02 32.12
CA PRO A 872 -4.17 29.59 32.39
C PRO A 872 -4.60 28.64 31.26
N LEU A 873 -5.45 29.08 30.35
CA LEU A 873 -5.87 28.30 29.19
C LEU A 873 -4.69 27.90 28.28
N TYR A 874 -3.64 28.73 28.21
CA TYR A 874 -2.50 28.57 27.30
C TYR A 874 -1.22 28.11 28.00
N GLU A 875 -1.30 27.71 29.28
CA GLU A 875 -0.14 27.32 30.09
C GLU A 875 0.69 26.18 29.44
N LYS A 876 0.03 25.27 28.71
CA LYS A 876 0.66 24.13 28.03
C LYS A 876 1.45 24.50 26.77
N GLU A 877 1.25 25.69 26.21
CA GLU A 877 1.97 26.12 25.01
C GLU A 877 3.34 26.75 25.32
N GLU A 878 3.73 26.79 26.60
CA GLU A 878 5.03 27.29 27.07
C GLU A 878 5.36 28.69 26.52
N LEU A 879 4.32 29.54 26.46
CA LEU A 879 4.44 30.89 25.92
C LEU A 879 5.32 31.77 26.82
N GLY A 880 6.09 32.64 26.19
CA GLY A 880 7.03 33.52 26.87
C GLY A 880 7.38 34.74 26.04
N VAL A 881 8.52 35.34 26.38
CA VAL A 881 9.11 36.46 25.63
C VAL A 881 10.54 36.05 25.29
N PHE A 882 10.68 35.32 24.19
CA PHE A 882 11.95 34.71 23.78
C PHE A 882 12.67 35.61 22.79
N GLU A 883 13.92 35.94 23.04
CA GLU A 883 14.73 36.74 22.11
C GLU A 883 15.14 35.92 20.88
N GLY A 884 15.15 36.57 19.72
CA GLY A 884 15.58 36.00 18.44
C GLY A 884 14.42 35.70 17.50
N ALA A 885 14.07 36.70 16.68
CA ALA A 885 13.14 36.60 15.55
C ALA A 885 13.52 37.66 14.51
N VAL A 886 13.66 37.30 13.24
CA VAL A 886 14.20 38.14 12.14
C VAL A 886 15.67 38.51 12.33
N TYR A 887 15.96 39.19 13.44
CA TYR A 887 17.27 39.50 14.00
C TYR A 887 17.54 38.60 15.21
N LYS A 888 18.81 38.29 15.41
CA LYS A 888 19.26 37.46 16.53
C LYS A 888 19.02 38.13 17.90
N GLU A 889 19.13 39.46 17.96
CA GLU A 889 19.05 40.25 19.20
C GLU A 889 18.12 41.45 19.00
N GLY A 890 17.38 41.84 20.04
CA GLY A 890 16.50 43.01 20.06
C GLY A 890 15.07 42.80 19.51
N VAL A 891 14.71 41.56 19.17
CA VAL A 891 13.36 41.19 18.71
C VAL A 891 12.94 39.91 19.42
N TYR A 892 11.69 39.85 19.87
CA TYR A 892 11.14 38.80 20.72
C TYR A 892 9.95 38.11 20.07
N LYS A 893 9.74 36.85 20.41
CA LYS A 893 8.63 36.00 19.95
C LYS A 893 7.94 35.29 21.11
N SER A 894 6.75 34.78 20.82
CA SER A 894 5.86 34.19 21.81
C SER A 894 6.20 32.76 22.21
N SER A 895 6.85 31.97 21.34
CA SER A 895 7.29 30.61 21.63
C SER A 895 8.62 30.28 20.96
N LEU A 896 9.31 29.23 21.43
CA LEU A 896 10.54 28.74 20.79
C LEU A 896 10.24 27.97 19.50
N GLU A 897 9.12 27.28 19.47
CA GLU A 897 8.62 26.52 18.32
C GLU A 897 7.24 27.05 17.90
N SER A 898 7.07 27.31 16.61
CA SER A 898 5.79 27.70 16.01
C SER A 898 5.84 27.50 14.49
N LEU A 899 4.68 27.55 13.83
CA LEU A 899 4.59 27.52 12.37
C LEU A 899 5.31 28.69 11.68
N MET A 900 5.50 29.82 12.39
CA MET A 900 6.27 30.96 11.91
C MET A 900 7.78 30.83 12.20
N GLY A 901 8.21 29.76 12.88
CA GLY A 901 9.61 29.45 13.18
C GLY A 901 10.35 28.76 12.03
N PRO A 902 11.61 28.32 12.24
CA PRO A 902 12.40 27.72 11.18
C PRO A 902 11.87 26.32 10.82
N ASN A 903 11.76 26.03 9.52
CA ASN A 903 11.44 24.69 9.01
C ASN A 903 12.57 23.70 9.34
N ASN A 904 12.53 23.05 10.51
CA ASN A 904 13.50 22.03 10.88
C ASN A 904 13.03 20.64 10.38
N SER A 905 13.72 20.10 9.38
CA SER A 905 13.47 18.78 8.77
C SER A 905 13.52 17.58 9.73
N ASN A 906 13.85 17.80 11.00
CA ASN A 906 13.97 16.76 12.03
C ASN A 906 12.77 16.67 12.97
N ASN A 907 11.82 17.61 12.95
CA ASN A 907 10.70 17.60 13.90
C ASN A 907 9.39 17.20 13.21
N ARG A 908 9.06 15.90 13.27
CA ARG A 908 7.84 15.32 12.68
C ARG A 908 6.54 15.68 13.44
N TRP A 909 6.56 16.62 14.40
CA TRP A 909 5.52 16.67 15.43
C TRP A 909 5.02 18.03 15.92
N TRP A 910 5.24 19.18 15.25
CA TRP A 910 4.59 20.43 15.68
C TRP A 910 4.19 21.33 14.50
N ASN A 911 2.96 21.14 14.00
CA ASN A 911 2.40 21.77 12.79
C ASN A 911 1.31 22.81 13.08
N GLU A 912 1.44 23.59 14.15
CA GLU A 912 0.34 24.44 14.61
C GLU A 912 0.78 25.86 14.92
N PHE A 913 -0.10 26.81 14.62
CA PHE A 913 0.00 28.17 15.11
C PHE A 913 -0.22 28.15 16.63
N ASN A 914 0.59 28.87 17.40
CA ASN A 914 0.36 29.03 18.84
C ASN A 914 -0.86 29.94 19.12
N GLY A 915 -1.35 29.98 20.35
CA GLY A 915 -2.54 30.74 20.76
C GLY A 915 -2.52 32.21 20.30
N PRO A 916 -1.43 32.97 20.52
CA PRO A 916 -1.28 34.31 19.97
C PRO A 916 -1.45 34.38 18.45
N GLN A 917 -0.84 33.47 17.70
CA GLN A 917 -0.95 33.40 16.25
C GLN A 917 -2.36 33.01 15.79
N ARG A 918 -2.98 31.99 16.41
CA ARG A 918 -4.38 31.60 16.15
C ARG A 918 -5.34 32.76 16.40
N ASN A 919 -5.10 33.56 17.45
CA ASN A 919 -5.91 34.75 17.71
C ASN A 919 -5.80 35.80 16.60
N LEU A 920 -4.61 36.03 16.06
CA LEU A 920 -4.43 36.97 14.93
C LEU A 920 -5.22 36.50 13.70
N ILE A 921 -5.19 35.20 13.39
CA ILE A 921 -5.97 34.61 12.30
C ILE A 921 -7.48 34.77 12.59
N PHE A 922 -7.94 34.39 13.79
CA PHE A 922 -9.34 34.51 14.20
C PHE A 922 -9.85 35.95 14.12
N LYS A 923 -9.08 36.90 14.67
CA LYS A 923 -9.40 38.32 14.63
C LYS A 923 -9.57 38.79 13.20
N ARG A 924 -8.66 38.39 12.31
CA ARG A 924 -8.72 38.74 10.89
C ARG A 924 -9.95 38.16 10.20
N ILE A 925 -10.34 36.93 10.52
CA ILE A 925 -11.57 36.32 10.02
C ILE A 925 -12.78 37.15 10.45
N MET A 926 -12.92 37.46 11.75
CA MET A 926 -14.06 38.22 12.27
C MET A 926 -14.18 39.59 11.58
N GLU A 927 -13.07 40.33 11.49
CA GLU A 927 -13.02 41.64 10.85
C GLU A 927 -13.47 41.59 9.38
N LEU A 928 -12.93 40.66 8.59
CA LEU A 928 -13.27 40.54 7.18
C LEU A 928 -14.67 39.99 6.94
N ALA A 929 -15.14 39.09 7.82
CA ALA A 929 -16.49 38.56 7.80
C ALA A 929 -17.56 39.60 8.19
N GLY A 930 -17.17 40.72 8.81
CA GLY A 930 -18.10 41.70 9.38
C GLY A 930 -18.72 41.23 10.70
N GLU A 931 -18.05 40.32 11.40
CA GLU A 931 -18.45 39.77 12.69
C GLU A 931 -17.76 40.52 13.83
N GLU A 932 -18.39 40.52 15.01
CA GLU A 932 -17.76 41.10 16.20
C GLU A 932 -16.63 40.21 16.72
N TYR A 933 -15.47 40.84 16.93
CA TYR A 933 -14.30 40.26 17.60
C TYR A 933 -14.29 40.62 19.09
N SER A 934 -14.03 39.63 19.94
CA SER A 934 -13.57 39.83 21.31
C SER A 934 -12.59 38.73 21.69
N ILE A 935 -11.65 39.03 22.60
CA ILE A 935 -10.65 38.05 23.04
C ILE A 935 -11.29 36.91 23.84
N GLU A 936 -12.42 37.15 24.52
CA GLU A 936 -13.20 36.14 25.22
C GLU A 936 -13.91 35.19 24.24
N LYS A 937 -14.41 35.71 23.11
CA LYS A 937 -14.99 34.89 22.04
C LYS A 937 -13.94 34.01 21.40
N PHE A 938 -12.73 34.54 21.17
CA PHE A 938 -11.58 33.76 20.75
C PHE A 938 -11.25 32.66 21.76
N ALA A 939 -11.04 33.01 23.04
CA ALA A 939 -10.68 32.03 24.07
C ALA A 939 -11.70 30.90 24.19
N LYS A 940 -13.01 31.20 24.08
CA LYS A 940 -14.07 30.18 24.10
C LYS A 940 -14.01 29.25 22.88
N TYR A 941 -13.72 29.80 21.70
CA TYR A 941 -13.49 29.03 20.48
C TYR A 941 -12.26 28.13 20.64
N ASP A 942 -11.15 28.71 21.06
CA ASP A 942 -9.85 28.06 21.07
C ASP A 942 -9.77 26.96 22.14
N THR A 943 -10.50 27.10 23.26
CA THR A 943 -10.64 26.06 24.30
C THR A 943 -11.09 24.70 23.75
N ILE A 944 -11.89 24.69 22.68
CA ILE A 944 -12.42 23.45 22.08
C ILE A 944 -11.38 22.79 21.17
N ASN A 945 -10.46 23.60 20.63
CA ASN A 945 -9.50 23.21 19.60
C ASN A 945 -8.05 23.08 20.10
N LEU A 946 -7.78 23.46 21.36
CA LEU A 946 -6.56 23.11 22.11
C LEU A 946 -6.52 21.58 22.32
N ARG A 947 -5.67 20.87 21.59
CA ARG A 947 -5.41 19.43 21.81
C ARG A 947 -4.11 19.21 22.57
#